data_AF-A0A961GKI7-F1
#
_entry.id   AF-A0A961GKI7-F1
#
_cell.length_a   1.000
_cell.length_b   1.000
_cell.length_c   1.000
_cell.angle_alpha   90.00
_cell.angle_beta   90.00
_cell.angle_gamma   90.00
#
_symmetry.space_group_name_H-M   'P 1'
#
loop_
_entity.id
_entity.type
_entity.pdbx_description
1 polymer ?
#
loop_
_entity_poly.entity_id
_entity_poly.type
_entity_poly.pdbx_seq_one_letter_code
_entity_poly.pdbx_strand_id
1 'polypeptide(L)'
;MSPAMRAVRVPVIVAVVVVVAAVVAPAVIPAGVVIQGVIRGGGTALLAVGLVLTYRSHRIVNFAFGAMGGLAAAVAAALYQGSLGVPWFVAVGVAVALGVAIGFFVERIVIRRFANASRLTLTIATIGLAQVLGGMALIVPIALDGPPLVGSFETPLNTVQVTVDPVVITGNDLLLLAIVPLLLGALTWFLLRTEAGIAVRGIADNGERARLLGIPVDRLSTLVWCISGVAAAVTVTLKSPSEGLVLDAAAGPQLLLPALAAAVVAKMTDLPRAVLAGVALGVLDQVTRWNVDKQSVTSVVFLVVILVALLVQKGVGGRTAEGDDVWSTAPGRRMPEALARLGQVRITRRVLAAIGIVVVLGLPFVATASQLNRVSVALLLGILVISVVLLTGWSGSVSLGQAAIAGVGGVVVANLVGRAEVDLFLGLLAAAGAGALLAVLLGLPALRVAGLFLAVTTLAFAVAVDSFFLNPVNFPDQIPDSFSRPVLWGTFDAGSESVLYLLCLGVLAITIVAVTGMRRARTGRSWLAGRDNRRAAEAAGIGTVRSRLGAFVISGMIAGVAGGLYVQVLGGVGYHTFEPAMSLLVFSMAVIGGMSSIGGALLGVVLVQGIAYVVPTYQLIITGAGTLLVLLGVPQGLIQVVRNLEIRLQRRLALARGIELDDEVGGPGGADSAGAALRRPLERLQARRAARADAKAAPGLVAGSRTLVCRDVEASYGPMQVLFGVDLEVRPGELVALLGTNGAGKSTLLRCVTGLLPPDAGTVDLDGAPLRGLHPEEIARRGISLMPGGRGLFGSLTVVENLRLAAWLRHGERDAVATVRREALELMPRLGERL
;
A
#
# COMPACT_ATOMS: atom_id res chain seq x y z
N MET A 1 -15.83 1.28 -23.02
CA MET A 1 -16.27 1.00 -21.63
C MET A 1 -17.33 -0.09 -21.72
N SER A 2 -17.14 -1.26 -21.11
CA SER A 2 -18.07 -2.39 -21.31
C SER A 2 -19.44 -2.12 -20.68
N PRO A 3 -20.54 -2.63 -21.26
CA PRO A 3 -21.90 -2.45 -20.74
C PRO A 3 -22.08 -2.97 -19.30
N ALA A 4 -21.42 -4.07 -18.93
CA ALA A 4 -21.41 -4.59 -17.56
C ALA A 4 -20.84 -3.61 -16.53
N MET A 5 -19.95 -2.70 -16.94
CA MET A 5 -19.36 -1.70 -16.05
C MET A 5 -20.23 -0.44 -15.86
N ARG A 6 -21.11 -0.10 -16.81
CA ARG A 6 -22.14 0.93 -16.58
C ARG A 6 -23.17 0.44 -15.55
N ALA A 7 -23.50 -0.85 -15.60
CA ALA A 7 -24.46 -1.48 -14.69
C ALA A 7 -24.06 -1.44 -13.20
N VAL A 8 -22.76 -1.37 -12.86
CA VAL A 8 -22.31 -1.27 -11.45
C VAL A 8 -22.02 0.18 -11.02
N ARG A 9 -21.56 1.03 -11.95
CA ARG A 9 -21.11 2.39 -11.61
C ARG A 9 -22.27 3.33 -11.27
N VAL A 10 -23.39 3.19 -11.97
CA VAL A 10 -24.60 4.00 -11.76
C VAL A 10 -25.26 3.69 -10.42
N PRO A 11 -25.60 2.43 -10.07
CA PRO A 11 -26.26 2.15 -8.79
C PRO A 11 -25.39 2.47 -7.57
N VAL A 12 -24.07 2.32 -7.64
CA VAL A 12 -23.18 2.71 -6.52
C VAL A 12 -23.14 4.23 -6.32
N ILE A 13 -23.03 5.00 -7.40
CA ILE A 13 -23.07 6.48 -7.32
C ILE A 13 -24.45 6.92 -6.81
N VAL A 14 -25.54 6.32 -7.30
CA VAL A 14 -26.89 6.63 -6.84
C VAL A 14 -27.09 6.25 -5.38
N ALA A 15 -26.68 5.06 -4.94
CA ALA A 15 -26.77 4.64 -3.54
C ALA A 15 -25.99 5.59 -2.62
N VAL A 16 -24.81 6.04 -3.04
CA VAL A 16 -24.02 7.02 -2.28
C VAL A 16 -24.66 8.40 -2.26
N VAL A 17 -25.13 8.91 -3.41
CA VAL A 17 -25.83 10.19 -3.46
C VAL A 17 -27.08 10.12 -2.58
N VAL A 18 -27.78 8.99 -2.55
CA VAL A 18 -28.92 8.74 -1.66
C VAL A 18 -28.50 8.68 -0.19
N VAL A 19 -27.39 8.02 0.17
CA VAL A 19 -26.91 7.98 1.56
C VAL A 19 -26.42 9.34 2.03
N VAL A 20 -25.64 10.05 1.22
CA VAL A 20 -25.20 11.41 1.51
C VAL A 20 -26.41 12.34 1.58
N ALA A 21 -27.35 12.25 0.63
CA ALA A 21 -28.58 13.03 0.67
C ALA A 21 -29.47 12.66 1.87
N ALA A 22 -29.53 11.41 2.30
CA ALA A 22 -30.32 10.97 3.46
C ALA A 22 -29.70 11.43 4.79
N VAL A 23 -28.37 11.59 4.85
CA VAL A 23 -27.66 12.18 6.00
C VAL A 23 -27.70 13.72 5.97
N VAL A 24 -27.83 14.31 4.78
CA VAL A 24 -27.76 15.76 4.53
C VAL A 24 -29.14 16.44 4.42
N ALA A 25 -30.23 15.72 4.17
CA ALA A 25 -31.58 16.30 4.01
C ALA A 25 -32.48 16.09 5.25
N PRO A 26 -33.47 16.97 5.50
CA PRO A 26 -33.38 18.41 5.61
C PRO A 26 -33.99 18.85 6.96
N ALA A 27 -33.22 18.81 8.04
CA ALA A 27 -33.47 19.81 9.09
C ALA A 27 -33.14 21.19 8.48
N VAL A 28 -33.81 22.25 8.92
CA VAL A 28 -33.36 23.62 8.60
C VAL A 28 -31.94 23.74 9.16
N ILE A 29 -30.92 23.64 8.30
CA ILE A 29 -29.53 23.70 8.73
C ILE A 29 -29.27 25.15 9.14
N PRO A 30 -29.00 25.43 10.42
CA PRO A 30 -28.77 26.80 10.86
C PRO A 30 -27.54 27.39 10.18
N ALA A 31 -27.57 28.68 9.88
CA ALA A 31 -26.44 29.38 9.28
C ALA A 31 -25.17 29.25 10.14
N GLY A 32 -25.30 29.20 11.47
CA GLY A 32 -24.20 28.98 12.41
C GLY A 32 -23.44 27.68 12.18
N VAL A 33 -24.13 26.58 11.87
CA VAL A 33 -23.53 25.28 11.58
C VAL A 33 -22.73 25.31 10.28
N VAL A 34 -23.29 25.95 9.24
CA VAL A 34 -22.60 26.10 7.95
C VAL A 34 -21.35 26.97 8.12
N ILE A 35 -21.45 28.08 8.85
CA ILE A 35 -20.32 28.98 9.12
C ILE A 35 -19.22 28.25 9.91
N GLN A 36 -19.58 27.52 10.97
CA GLN A 36 -18.63 26.69 11.71
C GLN A 36 -17.98 25.63 10.82
N GLY A 37 -18.75 25.06 9.89
CA GLY A 37 -18.26 24.13 8.88
C GLY A 37 -17.25 24.76 7.92
N VAL A 38 -17.47 26.00 7.50
CA VAL A 38 -16.50 26.76 6.70
C VAL A 38 -15.23 27.05 7.49
N ILE A 39 -15.36 27.45 8.77
CA ILE A 39 -14.22 27.75 9.65
C ILE A 39 -13.35 26.51 9.85
N ARG A 40 -13.94 25.41 10.33
CA ARG A 40 -13.22 24.14 10.58
C ARG A 40 -12.73 23.51 9.28
N GLY A 41 -13.52 23.65 8.20
CA GLY A 41 -13.17 23.24 6.84
C GLY A 41 -12.01 24.01 6.24
N GLY A 42 -11.81 25.27 6.64
CA GLY A 42 -10.62 26.04 6.32
C GLY A 42 -9.35 25.36 6.82
N GLY A 43 -9.33 24.89 8.07
CA GLY A 43 -8.22 24.10 8.60
C GLY A 43 -7.97 22.83 7.76
N THR A 44 -9.04 22.10 7.43
CA THR A 44 -8.95 20.91 6.55
C THR A 44 -8.39 21.25 5.16
N ALA A 45 -8.78 22.41 4.60
CA ALA A 45 -8.26 22.90 3.32
C ALA A 45 -6.75 23.21 3.40
N LEU A 46 -6.28 23.83 4.48
CA LEU A 46 -4.85 24.11 4.68
C LEU A 46 -4.02 22.82 4.81
N LEU A 47 -4.53 21.83 5.56
CA LEU A 47 -3.91 20.49 5.64
C LEU A 47 -3.89 19.80 4.27
N ALA A 48 -5.00 19.82 3.53
CA ALA A 48 -5.10 19.21 2.21
C ALA A 48 -4.10 19.84 1.23
N VAL A 49 -3.94 21.17 1.26
CA VAL A 49 -2.97 21.89 0.43
C VAL A 49 -1.53 21.50 0.77
N GLY A 50 -1.16 21.44 2.06
CA GLY A 50 0.17 20.96 2.47
C GLY A 50 0.44 19.52 2.04
N LEU A 51 -0.58 18.66 2.13
CA LEU A 51 -0.48 17.27 1.67
C LEU A 51 -0.33 17.16 0.14
N VAL A 52 -1.09 17.95 -0.64
CA VAL A 52 -0.97 17.98 -2.11
C VAL A 52 0.39 18.53 -2.55
N LEU A 53 0.93 19.53 -1.85
CA LEU A 53 2.27 20.07 -2.13
C LEU A 53 3.38 19.03 -1.93
N THR A 54 3.38 18.33 -0.79
CA THR A 54 4.34 17.23 -0.56
C THR A 54 4.15 16.08 -1.53
N TYR A 55 2.90 15.75 -1.89
CA TYR A 55 2.61 14.72 -2.89
C TYR A 55 3.15 15.10 -4.27
N ARG A 56 2.95 16.34 -4.73
CA ARG A 56 3.35 16.74 -6.09
C ARG A 56 4.86 16.60 -6.34
N SER A 57 5.69 16.76 -5.31
CA SER A 57 7.15 16.66 -5.44
C SER A 57 7.65 15.21 -5.48
N HIS A 58 7.09 14.30 -4.67
CA HIS A 58 7.60 12.92 -4.50
C HIS A 58 6.63 11.82 -4.96
N ARG A 59 5.41 12.17 -5.37
CA ARG A 59 4.30 11.27 -5.74
C ARG A 59 4.00 10.20 -4.68
N ILE A 60 4.14 10.58 -3.40
CA ILE A 60 3.84 9.76 -2.23
C ILE A 60 2.96 10.53 -1.24
N VAL A 61 2.15 9.81 -0.48
CA VAL A 61 1.34 10.39 0.60
C VAL A 61 2.21 10.45 1.85
N ASN A 62 2.31 11.63 2.45
CA ASN A 62 3.05 11.83 3.68
C ASN A 62 2.20 11.41 4.88
N PHE A 63 2.32 10.15 5.32
CA PHE A 63 1.62 9.66 6.52
C PHE A 63 2.12 10.28 7.83
N ALA A 64 3.31 10.90 7.83
CA ALA A 64 3.81 11.64 8.98
C ALA A 64 3.19 13.04 9.12
N PHE A 65 2.44 13.51 8.13
CA PHE A 65 1.96 14.89 8.08
C PHE A 65 1.10 15.26 9.31
N GLY A 66 0.24 14.35 9.76
CA GLY A 66 -0.53 14.53 10.99
C GLY A 66 0.37 14.59 12.24
N ALA A 67 1.37 13.72 12.33
CA ALA A 67 2.32 13.68 13.44
C ALA A 67 3.27 14.90 13.46
N MET A 68 3.59 15.48 12.29
CA MET A 68 4.36 16.74 12.21
C MET A 68 3.59 17.89 12.87
N GLY A 69 2.29 18.01 12.57
CA GLY A 69 1.43 19.00 13.21
C GLY A 69 1.16 18.68 14.68
N GLY A 70 0.92 17.41 15.00
CA GLY A 70 0.67 16.92 16.35
C GLY A 70 1.84 17.19 17.30
N LEU A 71 3.09 16.98 16.89
CA LEU A 71 4.27 17.30 17.70
C LEU A 71 4.37 18.82 17.97
N ALA A 72 4.15 19.64 16.95
CA ALA A 72 4.18 21.11 17.11
C ALA A 72 3.08 21.60 18.05
N ALA A 73 1.88 21.03 17.94
CA ALA A 73 0.75 21.35 18.79
C ALA A 73 0.93 20.83 20.23
N ALA A 74 1.52 19.66 20.42
CA ALA A 74 1.87 19.11 21.73
C ALA A 74 2.84 20.03 22.47
N VAL A 75 3.89 20.51 21.79
CA VAL A 75 4.85 21.46 22.37
C VAL A 75 4.17 22.77 22.72
N ALA A 76 3.36 23.33 21.82
CA ALA A 76 2.66 24.59 22.09
C ALA A 76 1.69 24.47 23.29
N ALA A 77 0.89 23.39 23.33
CA ALA A 77 -0.05 23.16 24.41
C ALA A 77 0.67 22.89 25.74
N ALA A 78 1.77 22.12 25.75
CA ALA A 78 2.57 21.88 26.95
C ALA A 78 3.28 23.14 27.46
N LEU A 79 3.78 24.02 26.58
CA LEU A 79 4.36 25.30 26.98
C LEU A 79 3.33 26.26 27.58
N TYR A 80 2.11 26.24 27.06
CA TYR A 80 1.02 27.11 27.52
C TYR A 80 0.39 26.61 28.83
N GLN A 81 0.07 25.32 28.91
CA GLN A 81 -0.61 24.72 30.07
C GLN A 81 0.35 24.24 31.17
N GLY A 82 1.63 24.07 30.85
CA GLY A 82 2.64 23.58 31.78
C GLY A 82 3.20 24.65 32.71
N SER A 83 4.14 24.23 33.54
CA SER A 83 4.77 25.07 34.59
C SER A 83 5.44 26.35 34.07
N LEU A 84 5.81 26.39 32.79
CA LEU A 84 6.44 27.55 32.14
C LEU A 84 5.48 28.72 31.89
N GLY A 85 4.15 28.49 31.86
CA GLY A 85 3.14 29.54 31.72
C GLY A 85 3.31 30.44 30.49
N VAL A 86 3.80 29.90 29.37
CA VAL A 86 4.12 30.69 28.17
C VAL A 86 2.84 31.26 27.56
N PRO A 87 2.77 32.57 27.21
CA PRO A 87 1.57 33.14 26.59
C PRO A 87 1.16 32.41 25.30
N TRP A 88 -0.15 32.21 25.11
CA TRP A 88 -0.69 31.42 23.99
C TRP A 88 -0.15 31.84 22.61
N PHE A 89 -0.08 33.14 22.31
CA PHE A 89 0.44 33.62 21.02
C PHE A 89 1.94 33.33 20.83
N VAL A 90 2.71 33.33 21.91
CA VAL A 90 4.13 32.93 21.87
C VAL A 90 4.23 31.43 21.62
N ALA A 91 3.40 30.62 22.29
CA ALA A 91 3.32 29.19 22.05
C ALA A 91 2.92 28.85 20.59
N VAL A 92 1.98 29.60 19.99
CA VAL A 92 1.63 29.49 18.56
C VAL A 92 2.82 29.85 17.67
N GLY A 93 3.55 30.92 17.99
CA GLY A 93 4.78 31.30 17.27
C GLY A 93 5.86 30.22 17.33
N VAL A 94 6.05 29.60 18.49
CA VAL A 94 6.94 28.43 18.66
C VAL A 94 6.45 27.25 17.82
N ALA A 95 5.14 26.98 17.77
CA ALA A 95 4.58 25.93 16.93
C ALA A 95 4.90 26.14 15.43
N VAL A 96 4.78 27.38 14.94
CA VAL A 96 5.13 27.73 13.55
C VAL A 96 6.62 27.49 13.28
N ALA A 97 7.49 27.97 14.17
CA ALA A 97 8.94 27.77 14.06
C ALA A 97 9.30 26.28 14.07
N LEU A 98 8.64 25.50 14.94
CA LEU A 98 8.81 24.06 15.02
C LEU A 98 8.28 23.37 13.75
N GLY A 99 7.18 23.84 13.17
CA GLY A 99 6.67 23.36 11.87
C GLY A 99 7.70 23.51 10.74
N VAL A 100 8.40 24.66 10.68
CA VAL A 100 9.53 24.88 9.76
C VAL A 100 10.66 23.90 10.04
N ALA A 101 11.08 23.80 11.31
CA ALA A 101 12.19 22.95 11.72
C ALA A 101 11.92 21.46 11.43
N ILE A 102 10.74 20.95 11.81
CA ILE A 102 10.30 19.58 11.52
C ILE A 102 10.30 19.34 10.01
N GLY A 103 9.67 20.23 9.23
CA GLY A 103 9.66 20.12 7.76
C GLY A 103 11.07 20.03 7.16
N PHE A 104 11.97 20.89 7.62
CA PHE A 104 13.37 20.91 7.21
C PHE A 104 14.11 19.61 7.55
N PHE A 105 14.05 19.17 8.83
CA PHE A 105 14.78 17.99 9.28
C PHE A 105 14.22 16.70 8.68
N VAL A 106 12.90 16.59 8.58
CA VAL A 106 12.24 15.47 7.92
C VAL A 106 12.71 15.35 6.48
N GLU A 107 12.70 16.44 5.71
CA GLU A 107 13.14 16.41 4.33
C GLU A 107 14.63 16.06 4.23
N ARG A 108 15.47 16.72 5.01
CA ARG A 108 16.93 16.62 4.90
C ARG A 108 17.49 15.29 5.40
N ILE A 109 16.96 14.75 6.49
CA ILE A 109 17.48 13.54 7.15
C ILE A 109 16.83 12.28 6.56
N VAL A 110 15.53 12.33 6.27
CA VAL A 110 14.76 11.16 5.85
C VAL A 110 14.50 11.21 4.35
N ILE A 111 13.64 12.13 3.89
CA ILE A 111 13.09 12.09 2.53
C ILE A 111 14.19 12.16 1.47
N ARG A 112 15.16 13.07 1.64
CA ARG A 112 16.29 13.24 0.72
C ARG A 112 17.16 11.99 0.62
N ARG A 113 17.38 11.29 1.74
CA ARG A 113 18.15 10.03 1.73
C ARG A 113 17.41 8.91 1.00
N PHE A 114 16.08 8.97 0.98
CA PHE A 114 15.23 8.04 0.25
C PHE A 114 14.86 8.52 -1.17
N ALA A 115 15.46 9.60 -1.69
CA ALA A 115 15.10 10.14 -3.00
C ALA A 115 15.29 9.14 -4.16
N ASN A 116 16.26 8.23 -4.04
CA ASN A 116 16.51 7.17 -5.02
C ASN A 116 15.79 5.85 -4.68
N ALA A 117 15.05 5.80 -3.57
CA ALA A 117 14.35 4.60 -3.14
C ALA A 117 13.02 4.45 -3.89
N SER A 118 12.47 3.22 -3.88
CA SER A 118 11.15 2.99 -4.46
C SER A 118 10.08 3.82 -3.72
N ARG A 119 9.01 4.20 -4.42
CA ARG A 119 7.88 4.94 -3.81
C ARG A 119 7.27 4.20 -2.62
N LEU A 120 7.27 2.86 -2.66
CA LEU A 120 6.92 2.04 -1.50
C LEU A 120 7.83 2.33 -0.31
N THR A 121 9.14 2.19 -0.49
CA THR A 121 10.14 2.44 0.56
C THR A 121 9.96 3.82 1.17
N LEU A 122 9.75 4.84 0.33
CA LEU A 122 9.52 6.19 0.79
C LEU A 122 8.18 6.33 1.54
N THR A 123 7.10 5.69 1.07
CA THR A 123 5.82 5.65 1.79
C THR A 123 5.98 5.00 3.17
N ILE A 124 6.70 3.87 3.24
CA ILE A 124 7.00 3.20 4.52
C ILE A 124 7.83 4.11 5.42
N ALA A 125 8.82 4.82 4.86
CA ALA A 125 9.61 5.77 5.62
C ALA A 125 8.74 6.87 6.24
N THR A 126 7.70 7.36 5.55
CA THR A 126 6.75 8.31 6.15
C THR A 126 5.92 7.71 7.28
N ILE A 127 5.62 6.40 7.25
CA ILE A 127 4.95 5.71 8.36
C ILE A 127 5.90 5.57 9.56
N GLY A 128 7.15 5.15 9.33
CA GLY A 128 8.17 5.10 10.38
C GLY A 128 8.41 6.47 11.01
N LEU A 129 8.43 7.53 10.20
CA LEU A 129 8.53 8.90 10.67
C LEU A 129 7.30 9.33 11.48
N ALA A 130 6.09 8.94 11.08
CA ALA A 130 4.87 9.20 11.85
C ALA A 130 4.97 8.62 13.26
N GLN A 131 5.52 7.40 13.40
CA GLN A 131 5.74 6.76 14.71
C GLN A 131 6.80 7.50 15.54
N VAL A 132 7.90 7.95 14.93
CA VAL A 132 8.93 8.73 15.64
C VAL A 132 8.34 10.04 16.15
N LEU A 133 7.70 10.82 15.28
CA LEU A 133 7.14 12.13 15.63
C LEU A 133 5.98 12.01 16.62
N GLY A 134 5.10 11.02 16.44
CA GLY A 134 4.00 10.74 17.36
C GLY A 134 4.49 10.27 18.74
N GLY A 135 5.50 9.39 18.77
CA GLY A 135 6.15 8.97 20.01
C GLY A 135 6.85 10.13 20.72
N MET A 136 7.48 11.05 19.98
CA MET A 136 8.01 12.28 20.56
C MET A 136 6.90 13.14 21.16
N ALA A 137 5.77 13.29 20.47
CA ALA A 137 4.64 14.09 20.94
C ALA A 137 4.06 13.57 22.26
N LEU A 138 4.05 12.25 22.48
CA LEU A 138 3.63 11.63 23.75
C LEU A 138 4.55 11.94 24.93
N ILE A 139 5.84 12.17 24.67
CA ILE A 139 6.84 12.45 25.72
C ILE A 139 6.83 13.94 26.11
N VAL A 140 6.42 14.83 25.20
CA VAL A 140 6.47 16.28 25.39
C VAL A 140 5.80 16.75 26.70
N PRO A 141 4.57 16.33 27.05
CA PRO A 141 3.93 16.75 28.30
C PRO A 141 4.75 16.35 29.53
N ILE A 142 5.32 15.14 29.50
CA ILE A 142 6.16 14.61 30.59
C ILE A 142 7.47 15.39 30.68
N ALA A 143 8.09 15.69 29.54
CA ALA A 143 9.38 16.36 29.47
C ALA A 143 9.32 17.85 29.86
N LEU A 144 8.18 18.50 29.67
CA LEU A 144 7.96 19.91 29.99
C LEU A 144 7.17 20.12 31.29
N ASP A 145 6.99 19.06 32.09
CA ASP A 145 6.25 19.08 33.36
C ASP A 145 4.86 19.73 33.20
N GLY A 146 4.19 19.37 32.10
CA GLY A 146 2.87 19.87 31.72
C GLY A 146 1.76 18.89 32.08
N PRO A 147 0.51 19.36 32.22
CA PRO A 147 -0.61 18.46 32.46
C PRO A 147 -0.80 17.49 31.29
N PRO A 148 -1.44 16.34 31.53
CA PRO A 148 -1.87 15.47 30.45
C PRO A 148 -2.71 16.26 29.44
N LEU A 149 -2.24 16.32 28.18
CA LEU A 149 -2.90 17.06 27.11
C LEU A 149 -4.08 16.25 26.57
N VAL A 150 -5.18 16.23 27.33
CA VAL A 150 -6.41 15.51 27.00
C VAL A 150 -7.56 16.50 26.91
N GLY A 151 -8.24 16.50 25.76
CA GLY A 151 -9.41 17.35 25.53
C GLY A 151 -9.08 18.80 25.17
N SER A 152 -10.14 19.60 25.04
CA SER A 152 -10.09 21.04 24.78
C SER A 152 -9.57 21.80 26.00
N PHE A 153 -9.00 22.98 25.79
CA PHE A 153 -8.48 23.83 26.86
C PHE A 153 -8.77 25.30 26.61
N GLU A 154 -8.83 26.08 27.69
CA GLU A 154 -9.13 27.51 27.60
C GLU A 154 -7.92 28.36 27.23
N THR A 155 -8.17 29.38 26.42
CA THR A 155 -7.21 30.37 25.97
C THR A 155 -7.75 31.77 26.28
N PRO A 156 -6.91 32.83 26.24
CA PRO A 156 -7.39 34.21 26.40
C PRO A 156 -8.49 34.60 25.40
N LEU A 157 -8.56 33.92 24.25
CA LEU A 157 -9.54 34.15 23.19
C LEU A 157 -10.92 33.54 23.45
N ASN A 158 -11.06 32.66 24.45
CA ASN A 158 -12.35 32.07 24.82
C ASN A 158 -13.33 33.12 25.39
N THR A 159 -12.81 34.27 25.82
CA THR A 159 -13.61 35.43 26.28
C THR A 159 -14.41 36.09 25.16
N VAL A 160 -13.91 36.03 23.92
CA VAL A 160 -14.61 36.54 22.75
C VAL A 160 -15.51 35.44 22.22
N GLN A 161 -16.82 35.65 22.27
CA GLN A 161 -17.81 34.71 21.79
C GLN A 161 -18.81 35.43 20.89
N VAL A 162 -19.04 34.88 19.70
CA VAL A 162 -20.05 35.35 18.76
C VAL A 162 -21.04 34.22 18.56
N THR A 163 -22.28 34.42 19.00
CA THR A 163 -23.33 33.43 18.84
C THR A 163 -24.02 33.64 17.50
N VAL A 164 -23.95 32.63 16.63
CA VAL A 164 -24.77 32.53 15.42
C VAL A 164 -25.69 31.34 15.64
N ASP A 165 -26.91 31.62 16.07
CA ASP A 165 -27.86 30.62 16.57
C ASP A 165 -27.87 29.34 15.71
N PRO A 166 -27.63 28.15 16.30
CA PRO A 166 -27.41 27.82 17.72
C PRO A 166 -25.93 27.64 18.12
N VAL A 167 -24.99 28.01 17.24
CA VAL A 167 -23.57 27.76 17.42
C VAL A 167 -22.87 28.96 18.08
N VAL A 168 -22.11 28.69 19.13
CA VAL A 168 -21.18 29.67 19.73
C VAL A 168 -19.83 29.56 19.02
N ILE A 169 -19.44 30.63 18.34
CA ILE A 169 -18.14 30.75 17.67
C ILE A 169 -17.18 31.45 18.65
N THR A 170 -16.12 30.76 19.04
CA THR A 170 -15.13 31.29 20.00
C THR A 170 -14.08 32.14 19.30
N GLY A 171 -13.33 32.95 20.05
CA GLY A 171 -12.20 33.71 19.51
C GLY A 171 -11.11 32.82 18.87
N ASN A 172 -11.00 31.55 19.28
CA ASN A 172 -10.12 30.58 18.63
C ASN A 172 -10.60 30.22 17.21
N ASP A 173 -11.92 30.07 17.03
CA ASP A 173 -12.51 29.82 15.72
C ASP A 173 -12.36 31.04 14.81
N LEU A 174 -12.48 32.25 15.35
CA LEU A 174 -12.22 33.50 14.63
C LEU A 174 -10.74 33.65 14.22
N LEU A 175 -9.82 33.24 15.11
CA LEU A 175 -8.39 33.21 14.80
C LEU A 175 -8.09 32.24 13.65
N LEU A 176 -8.70 31.05 13.66
CA LEU A 176 -8.59 30.08 12.57
C LEU A 176 -9.16 30.66 11.26
N LEU A 177 -10.33 31.31 11.32
CA LEU A 177 -10.98 31.98 10.19
C LEU A 177 -10.13 33.10 9.58
N ALA A 178 -9.32 33.80 10.39
CA ALA A 178 -8.44 34.85 9.92
C ALA A 178 -7.12 34.32 9.34
N ILE A 179 -6.45 33.39 10.06
CA ILE A 179 -5.11 32.92 9.69
C ILE A 179 -5.14 32.01 8.46
N VAL A 180 -6.14 31.14 8.32
CA VAL A 180 -6.17 30.17 7.21
C VAL A 180 -6.24 30.85 5.84
N PRO A 181 -7.19 31.76 5.55
CA PRO A 181 -7.24 32.45 4.27
C PRO A 181 -5.98 33.29 3.99
N LEU A 182 -5.41 33.91 5.03
CA LEU A 182 -4.15 34.65 4.92
C LEU A 182 -3.01 33.73 4.44
N LEU A 183 -2.86 32.56 5.05
CA LEU A 183 -1.83 31.58 4.66
C LEU A 183 -2.08 31.01 3.26
N LEU A 184 -3.33 30.68 2.92
CA LEU A 184 -3.68 30.21 1.57
C LEU A 184 -3.43 31.29 0.52
N GLY A 185 -3.74 32.56 0.82
CA GLY A 185 -3.45 33.72 -0.02
C GLY A 185 -1.95 33.93 -0.20
N ALA A 186 -1.18 33.91 0.88
CA ALA A 186 0.29 34.03 0.85
C ALA A 186 0.94 32.89 0.05
N LEU A 187 0.47 31.65 0.23
CA LEU A 187 0.94 30.50 -0.54
C LEU A 187 0.57 30.61 -2.02
N THR A 188 -0.65 31.07 -2.33
CA THR A 188 -1.09 31.28 -3.72
C THR A 188 -0.24 32.35 -4.39
N TRP A 189 -0.01 33.46 -3.71
CA TRP A 189 0.90 34.51 -4.18
C TRP A 189 2.31 33.97 -4.38
N PHE A 190 2.85 33.19 -3.43
CA PHE A 190 4.16 32.56 -3.54
C PHE A 190 4.25 31.68 -4.80
N LEU A 191 3.29 30.76 -5.01
CA LEU A 191 3.30 29.83 -6.14
C LEU A 191 3.12 30.52 -7.49
N LEU A 192 2.33 31.60 -7.55
CA LEU A 192 1.98 32.28 -8.79
C LEU A 192 2.94 33.42 -9.16
N ARG A 193 3.50 34.14 -8.18
CA ARG A 193 4.23 35.39 -8.41
C ARG A 193 5.74 35.27 -8.18
N THR A 194 6.24 34.27 -7.46
CA THR A 194 7.68 34.14 -7.20
C THR A 194 8.37 33.15 -8.13
N GLU A 195 9.63 33.38 -8.46
CA GLU A 195 10.45 32.46 -9.26
C GLU A 195 10.58 31.09 -8.59
N ALA A 196 10.78 31.07 -7.26
CA ALA A 196 10.79 29.83 -6.48
C ALA A 196 9.47 29.07 -6.60
N GLY A 197 8.34 29.77 -6.57
CA GLY A 197 7.01 29.18 -6.76
C GLY A 197 6.77 28.61 -8.17
N ILE A 198 7.24 29.32 -9.21
CA ILE A 198 7.22 28.82 -10.59
C ILE A 198 8.09 27.56 -10.71
N ALA A 199 9.28 27.58 -10.12
CA ALA A 199 10.20 26.44 -10.11
C ALA A 199 9.61 25.23 -9.36
N VAL A 200 8.93 25.44 -8.22
CA VAL A 200 8.20 24.39 -7.50
C VAL A 200 7.10 23.76 -8.36
N ARG A 201 6.33 24.58 -9.11
CA ARG A 201 5.33 24.06 -10.06
C ARG A 201 5.98 23.26 -11.19
N GLY A 202 7.14 23.68 -11.69
CA GLY A 202 7.90 22.93 -12.71
C GLY A 202 8.43 21.59 -12.20
N ILE A 203 8.96 21.55 -10.96
CA ILE A 203 9.43 20.32 -10.31
C ILE A 203 8.29 19.31 -10.16
N ALA A 204 7.11 19.79 -9.78
CA ALA A 204 5.93 18.95 -9.58
C ALA A 204 5.46 18.25 -10.87
N ASP A 205 5.71 18.84 -12.03
CA ASP A 205 5.35 18.24 -13.31
C ASP A 205 6.42 17.23 -13.76
N ASN A 206 7.70 17.63 -13.72
CA ASN A 206 8.83 16.74 -13.99
C ASN A 206 10.13 17.21 -13.31
N GLY A 207 10.44 16.62 -12.15
CA GLY A 207 11.63 16.94 -11.37
C GLY A 207 12.96 16.66 -12.07
N GLU A 208 13.06 15.60 -12.88
CA GLU A 208 14.28 15.31 -13.66
C GLU A 208 14.52 16.38 -14.72
N ARG A 209 13.48 16.76 -15.46
CA ARG A 209 13.57 17.84 -16.46
C ARG A 209 13.91 19.18 -15.80
N ALA A 210 13.31 19.48 -14.65
CA ALA A 210 13.63 20.69 -13.89
C ALA A 210 15.12 20.72 -13.48
N ARG A 211 15.66 19.58 -13.00
CA ARG A 211 17.08 19.46 -12.64
C ARG A 211 18.00 19.67 -13.84
N LEU A 212 17.63 19.17 -15.03
CA LEU A 212 18.38 19.40 -16.28
C LEU A 212 18.37 20.87 -16.73
N LEU A 213 17.35 21.64 -16.34
CA LEU A 213 17.29 23.10 -16.56
C LEU A 213 18.10 23.89 -15.51
N GLY A 214 18.83 23.22 -14.62
CA GLY A 214 19.63 23.87 -13.56
C GLY A 214 18.81 24.31 -12.34
N ILE A 215 17.52 23.96 -12.26
CA ILE A 215 16.67 24.31 -11.12
C ILE A 215 17.14 23.52 -9.88
N PRO A 216 17.37 24.17 -8.72
CA PRO A 216 17.85 23.52 -7.51
C PRO A 216 16.74 22.72 -6.81
N VAL A 217 16.37 21.56 -7.38
CA VAL A 217 15.27 20.70 -6.94
C VAL A 217 15.35 20.38 -5.45
N ASP A 218 16.55 20.10 -4.93
CA ASP A 218 16.71 19.69 -3.53
C ASP A 218 16.41 20.83 -2.55
N ARG A 219 16.84 22.07 -2.86
CA ARG A 219 16.54 23.25 -2.02
C ARG A 219 15.06 23.60 -2.05
N LEU A 220 14.46 23.52 -3.23
CA LEU A 220 13.03 23.78 -3.42
C LEU A 220 12.18 22.68 -2.77
N SER A 221 12.62 21.43 -2.78
CA SER A 221 12.00 20.34 -2.01
C SER A 221 12.01 20.68 -0.53
N THR A 222 13.15 21.05 0.07
CA THR A 222 13.19 21.48 1.49
C THR A 222 12.19 22.60 1.78
N LEU A 223 12.13 23.62 0.92
CA LEU A 223 11.19 24.73 1.08
C LEU A 223 9.73 24.26 1.08
N VAL A 224 9.35 23.38 0.14
CA VAL A 224 8.00 22.80 0.07
C VAL A 224 7.67 22.01 1.34
N TRP A 225 8.62 21.24 1.87
CA TRP A 225 8.44 20.48 3.11
C TRP A 225 8.34 21.38 4.35
N CYS A 226 9.09 22.49 4.40
CA CYS A 226 8.92 23.52 5.45
C CYS A 226 7.54 24.17 5.40
N ILE A 227 7.09 24.60 4.22
CA ILE A 227 5.75 25.18 4.03
C ILE A 227 4.66 24.20 4.47
N SER A 228 4.82 22.93 4.13
CA SER A 228 3.89 21.88 4.50
C SER A 228 3.92 21.61 6.01
N GLY A 229 5.10 21.61 6.64
CA GLY A 229 5.25 21.52 8.09
C GLY A 229 4.59 22.67 8.84
N VAL A 230 4.68 23.90 8.32
CA VAL A 230 3.95 25.06 8.84
C VAL A 230 2.44 24.90 8.70
N ALA A 231 1.96 24.47 7.53
CA ALA A 231 0.53 24.21 7.32
C ALA A 231 -0.02 23.17 8.31
N ALA A 232 0.73 22.10 8.57
CA ALA A 232 0.37 21.10 9.57
C ALA A 232 0.39 21.66 11.00
N ALA A 233 1.48 22.33 11.40
CA ALA A 233 1.65 22.88 12.74
C ALA A 233 0.58 23.93 13.06
N VAL A 234 0.38 24.92 12.19
CA VAL A 234 -0.64 25.95 12.39
C VAL A 234 -2.02 25.34 12.51
N THR A 235 -2.38 24.40 11.62
CA THR A 235 -3.74 23.85 11.65
C THR A 235 -4.01 23.07 12.93
N VAL A 236 -3.09 22.19 13.35
CA VAL A 236 -3.31 21.35 14.54
C VAL A 236 -3.26 22.19 15.82
N THR A 237 -2.31 23.14 15.92
CA THR A 237 -2.20 24.02 17.08
C THR A 237 -3.40 24.96 17.24
N LEU A 238 -3.94 25.51 16.14
CA LEU A 238 -5.11 26.39 16.23
C LEU A 238 -6.43 25.63 16.48
N LYS A 239 -6.49 24.36 16.10
CA LYS A 239 -7.65 23.50 16.39
C LYS A 239 -7.64 22.91 17.80
N SER A 240 -6.47 22.72 18.40
CA SER A 240 -6.36 22.00 19.68
C SER A 240 -7.12 22.64 20.85
N PRO A 241 -7.28 23.97 20.98
CA PRO A 241 -8.10 24.53 22.05
C PRO A 241 -9.58 24.18 21.94
N SER A 242 -10.13 24.09 20.73
CA SER A 242 -11.58 23.88 20.49
C SER A 242 -11.96 22.43 20.19
N GLU A 243 -11.09 21.67 19.54
CA GLU A 243 -11.31 20.25 19.20
C GLU A 243 -10.58 19.29 20.16
N GLY A 244 -9.67 19.82 20.99
CA GLY A 244 -8.79 19.03 21.84
C GLY A 244 -7.55 18.49 21.11
N LEU A 245 -6.56 18.07 21.89
CA LEU A 245 -5.39 17.36 21.38
C LEU A 245 -5.53 15.87 21.70
N VAL A 246 -5.57 15.01 20.69
CA VAL A 246 -5.47 13.56 20.88
C VAL A 246 -4.04 13.17 20.60
N LEU A 247 -3.29 12.88 21.67
CA LEU A 247 -1.93 12.37 21.57
C LEU A 247 -1.97 10.86 21.68
N ASP A 248 -2.05 10.20 20.54
CA ASP A 248 -1.92 8.76 20.43
C ASP A 248 -1.34 8.34 19.07
N ALA A 249 -0.78 7.13 18.99
CA ALA A 249 -0.31 6.51 17.77
C ALA A 249 -1.38 6.48 16.66
N ALA A 250 -2.67 6.36 17.03
CA ALA A 250 -3.80 6.34 16.11
C ALA A 250 -4.29 7.73 15.68
N ALA A 251 -3.88 8.80 16.37
CA ALA A 251 -4.34 10.16 16.09
C ALA A 251 -3.90 10.66 14.70
N GLY A 252 -2.74 10.22 14.21
CA GLY A 252 -2.21 10.61 12.90
C GLY A 252 -3.16 10.27 11.73
N PRO A 253 -3.52 8.99 11.53
CA PRO A 253 -4.52 8.58 10.54
C PRO A 253 -5.87 9.27 10.63
N GLN A 254 -6.41 9.45 11.84
CA GLN A 254 -7.71 10.09 12.05
C GLN A 254 -7.68 11.57 11.63
N LEU A 255 -6.62 12.30 12.03
CA LEU A 255 -6.40 13.69 11.63
C LEU A 255 -6.17 13.85 10.12
N LEU A 256 -5.55 12.85 9.49
CA LEU A 256 -5.27 12.88 8.05
C LEU A 256 -6.50 12.57 7.18
N LEU A 257 -7.50 11.86 7.69
CA LEU A 257 -8.63 11.39 6.88
C LEU A 257 -9.38 12.53 6.15
N PRO A 258 -9.78 13.65 6.79
CA PRO A 258 -10.48 14.73 6.11
C PRO A 258 -9.62 15.40 5.03
N ALA A 259 -8.34 15.62 5.34
CA ALA A 259 -7.37 16.22 4.41
C ALA A 259 -7.08 15.30 3.21
N LEU A 260 -6.99 13.98 3.45
CA LEU A 260 -6.85 12.96 2.41
C LEU A 260 -8.09 12.91 1.53
N ALA A 261 -9.30 12.96 2.10
CA ALA A 261 -10.54 13.01 1.32
C ALA A 261 -10.56 14.22 0.38
N ALA A 262 -10.23 15.41 0.88
CA ALA A 262 -10.13 16.63 0.09
C ALA A 262 -9.07 16.51 -1.03
N ALA A 263 -7.89 15.97 -0.70
CA ALA A 263 -6.80 15.79 -1.65
C ALA A 263 -7.12 14.75 -2.73
N VAL A 264 -7.82 13.65 -2.41
CA VAL A 264 -8.30 12.65 -3.37
C VAL A 264 -9.33 13.27 -4.32
N VAL A 265 -10.29 14.04 -3.81
CA VAL A 265 -11.27 14.77 -4.63
C VAL A 265 -10.54 15.70 -5.61
N ALA A 266 -9.46 16.34 -5.16
CA ALA A 266 -8.59 17.20 -5.95
C ALA A 266 -7.55 16.48 -6.82
N LYS A 267 -7.64 15.15 -6.98
CA LYS A 267 -6.72 14.30 -7.77
C LYS A 267 -5.25 14.44 -7.34
N MET A 268 -4.99 14.81 -6.09
CA MET A 268 -3.65 15.01 -5.51
C MET A 268 -2.76 16.01 -6.29
N THR A 269 -3.31 16.84 -7.17
CA THR A 269 -2.52 17.69 -8.07
C THR A 269 -3.05 19.11 -8.18
N ASP A 270 -4.36 19.30 -7.98
CA ASP A 270 -5.04 20.56 -8.17
C ASP A 270 -5.27 21.28 -6.83
N LEU A 271 -4.43 22.28 -6.53
CA LEU A 271 -4.47 23.00 -5.25
C LEU A 271 -5.78 23.78 -5.04
N PRO A 272 -6.31 24.56 -6.01
CA PRO A 272 -7.61 25.21 -5.85
C PRO A 272 -8.75 24.24 -5.55
N ARG A 273 -8.80 23.10 -6.26
CA ARG A 273 -9.81 22.07 -5.98
C ARG A 273 -9.63 21.46 -4.59
N ALA A 274 -8.40 21.34 -4.08
CA ALA A 274 -8.14 20.86 -2.73
C ALA A 274 -8.67 21.82 -1.66
N VAL A 275 -8.53 23.14 -1.86
CA VAL A 275 -9.09 24.15 -0.97
C VAL A 275 -10.62 24.06 -0.96
N LEU A 276 -11.24 24.07 -2.14
CA LEU A 276 -12.69 24.00 -2.27
C LEU A 276 -13.25 22.71 -1.66
N ALA A 277 -12.59 21.57 -1.91
CA ALA A 277 -12.97 20.28 -1.35
C ALA A 277 -12.79 20.23 0.17
N GLY A 278 -11.72 20.83 0.72
CA GLY A 278 -11.48 20.89 2.16
C GLY A 278 -12.55 21.69 2.91
N VAL A 279 -12.93 22.86 2.39
CA VAL A 279 -14.02 23.67 2.94
C VAL A 279 -15.36 22.94 2.81
N ALA A 280 -15.66 22.38 1.63
CA ALA A 280 -16.89 21.63 1.41
C ALA A 280 -17.00 20.40 2.33
N LEU A 281 -15.91 19.69 2.58
CA LEU A 281 -15.88 18.55 3.50
C LEU A 281 -16.00 18.97 4.97
N GLY A 282 -15.51 20.16 5.34
CA GLY A 282 -15.74 20.71 6.68
C GLY A 282 -17.21 21.10 6.90
N VAL A 283 -17.85 21.70 5.89
CA VAL A 283 -19.30 21.93 5.91
C VAL A 283 -20.06 20.62 6.01
N LEU A 284 -19.70 19.64 5.18
CA LEU A 284 -20.33 18.31 5.23
C LEU A 284 -20.17 17.63 6.59
N ASP A 285 -19.00 17.75 7.23
CA ASP A 285 -18.76 17.22 8.58
C ASP A 285 -19.69 17.89 9.61
N GLN A 286 -19.78 19.22 9.64
CA GLN A 286 -20.64 19.91 10.60
C GLN A 286 -22.13 19.64 10.34
N VAL A 287 -22.56 19.58 9.08
CA VAL A 287 -23.94 19.22 8.72
C VAL A 287 -24.25 17.78 9.14
N THR A 288 -23.32 16.86 8.94
CA THR A 288 -23.50 15.46 9.36
C THR A 288 -23.65 15.35 10.88
N ARG A 289 -22.80 16.05 11.65
CA ARG A 289 -22.88 16.08 13.11
C ARG A 289 -24.13 16.77 13.63
N TRP A 290 -24.69 17.70 12.87
CA TRP A 290 -25.94 18.36 13.22
C TRP A 290 -27.16 17.45 13.01
N ASN A 291 -27.17 16.71 11.91
CA ASN A 291 -28.30 15.83 11.56
C ASN A 291 -28.25 14.46 12.24
N VAL A 292 -27.10 14.06 12.80
CA VAL A 292 -26.90 12.72 13.36
C VAL A 292 -26.23 12.79 14.73
N ASP A 293 -26.89 12.23 15.74
CA ASP A 293 -26.40 12.22 17.13
C ASP A 293 -25.05 11.49 17.31
N LYS A 294 -24.71 10.60 16.36
CA LYS A 294 -23.51 9.78 16.38
C LYS A 294 -22.36 10.45 15.62
N GLN A 295 -21.46 11.14 16.33
CA GLN A 295 -20.31 11.87 15.75
C GLN A 295 -19.40 11.02 14.83
N SER A 296 -19.31 9.72 15.07
CA SER A 296 -18.52 8.77 14.28
C SER A 296 -19.01 8.57 12.83
N VAL A 297 -20.23 9.00 12.48
CA VAL A 297 -20.78 8.87 11.13
C VAL A 297 -19.95 9.62 10.09
N THR A 298 -19.32 10.73 10.49
CA THR A 298 -18.44 11.52 9.59
C THR A 298 -17.34 10.66 8.96
N SER A 299 -16.70 9.75 9.71
CA SER A 299 -15.64 8.88 9.17
C SER A 299 -16.14 8.02 8.01
N VAL A 300 -17.39 7.54 8.09
CA VAL A 300 -18.04 6.77 7.01
C VAL A 300 -18.34 7.67 5.82
N VAL A 301 -18.84 8.89 6.06
CA VAL A 301 -19.10 9.88 5.00
C VAL A 301 -17.80 10.19 4.24
N PHE A 302 -16.69 10.41 4.92
CA PHE A 302 -15.39 10.65 4.27
C PHE A 302 -14.89 9.45 3.46
N LEU A 303 -15.01 8.22 3.99
CA LEU A 303 -14.70 7.00 3.23
C LEU A 303 -15.54 6.93 1.95
N VAL A 304 -16.83 7.22 2.04
CA VAL A 304 -17.77 7.19 0.92
C VAL A 304 -17.41 8.25 -0.13
N VAL A 305 -17.07 9.47 0.30
CA VAL A 305 -16.57 10.54 -0.59
C VAL A 305 -15.30 10.10 -1.31
N ILE A 306 -14.35 9.48 -0.61
CA ILE A 306 -13.11 8.96 -1.23
C ILE A 306 -13.45 7.90 -2.28
N LEU A 307 -14.31 6.93 -1.96
CA LEU A 307 -14.71 5.86 -2.88
C LEU A 307 -15.41 6.43 -4.12
N VAL A 308 -16.31 7.39 -3.97
CA VAL A 308 -16.99 8.04 -5.10
C VAL A 308 -16.02 8.86 -5.94
N ALA A 309 -15.15 9.65 -5.31
CA ALA A 309 -14.13 10.40 -6.03
C ALA A 309 -13.28 9.47 -6.91
N LEU A 310 -12.84 8.33 -6.38
CA LEU A 310 -12.09 7.32 -7.13
C LEU A 310 -12.93 6.63 -8.22
N LEU A 311 -14.22 6.37 -7.96
CA LEU A 311 -15.11 5.76 -8.94
C LEU A 311 -15.48 6.70 -10.08
N VAL A 312 -15.57 8.01 -9.84
CA VAL A 312 -15.94 9.03 -10.85
C VAL A 312 -14.72 9.42 -11.69
N GLN A 313 -13.53 9.50 -11.08
CA GLN A 313 -12.30 9.83 -11.81
C GLN A 313 -12.04 8.83 -12.94
N LYS A 314 -12.01 9.31 -14.20
CA LYS A 314 -11.54 8.51 -15.34
C LYS A 314 -10.07 8.15 -15.09
N GLY A 315 -9.71 6.88 -15.25
CA GLY A 315 -8.34 6.41 -15.05
C GLY A 315 -7.37 7.26 -15.87
N VAL A 316 -6.58 8.11 -15.19
CA VAL A 316 -5.59 8.96 -15.82
C VAL A 316 -4.38 8.08 -16.15
N GLY A 317 -4.44 7.39 -17.28
CA GLY A 317 -3.30 6.71 -17.88
C GLY A 317 -2.33 7.74 -18.49
N GLY A 318 -1.70 8.56 -17.65
CA GLY A 318 -0.67 9.49 -18.10
C GLY A 318 0.63 8.76 -18.44
N ARG A 319 1.26 9.11 -19.57
CA ARG A 319 2.56 8.59 -20.05
C ARG A 319 3.72 8.76 -19.06
N THR A 320 3.54 9.57 -18.01
CA THR A 320 4.52 9.81 -16.93
C THR A 320 4.31 8.94 -15.69
N ALA A 321 3.23 8.16 -15.60
CA ALA A 321 3.05 7.09 -14.61
C ALA A 321 3.74 5.77 -15.06
N GLU A 322 4.40 5.81 -16.21
CA GLU A 322 4.68 4.66 -17.08
C GLU A 322 6.08 4.04 -16.87
N GLY A 323 7.02 4.79 -16.29
CA GLY A 323 8.39 4.35 -16.01
C GLY A 323 8.66 3.95 -14.54
N ASP A 324 7.85 4.45 -13.60
CA ASP A 324 8.17 4.38 -12.16
C ASP A 324 7.43 3.28 -11.39
N ASP A 325 6.47 2.61 -12.04
CA ASP A 325 5.68 1.52 -11.43
C ASP A 325 6.41 0.16 -11.49
N VAL A 326 7.72 0.15 -11.75
CA VAL A 326 8.54 -1.06 -11.65
C VAL A 326 9.03 -1.20 -10.21
N TRP A 327 8.33 -2.05 -9.44
CA TRP A 327 8.68 -2.42 -8.08
C TRP A 327 9.85 -3.41 -8.08
N SER A 328 10.99 -2.97 -8.62
CA SER A 328 12.21 -3.74 -8.65
C SER A 328 12.94 -3.56 -7.30
N THR A 329 12.46 -4.25 -6.25
CA THR A 329 13.41 -4.61 -5.19
C THR A 329 14.49 -5.47 -5.86
N ALA A 330 15.74 -5.02 -5.86
CA ALA A 330 16.84 -5.81 -6.39
C ALA A 330 16.71 -7.23 -5.84
N PRO A 331 16.68 -8.28 -6.68
CA PRO A 331 16.46 -9.63 -6.20
C PRO A 331 17.51 -9.93 -5.13
N GLY A 332 17.06 -10.25 -3.92
CA GLY A 332 17.96 -10.65 -2.85
C GLY A 332 18.83 -11.79 -3.35
N ARG A 333 20.14 -11.70 -3.12
CA ARG A 333 21.08 -12.77 -3.46
C ARG A 333 20.51 -14.08 -2.91
N ARG A 334 19.97 -14.91 -3.80
CA ARG A 334 19.49 -16.24 -3.44
C ARG A 334 20.72 -17.09 -3.18
N MET A 335 20.56 -18.05 -2.28
CA MET A 335 21.58 -19.07 -2.09
C MET A 335 21.89 -19.71 -3.45
N PRO A 336 23.14 -19.75 -3.91
CA PRO A 336 23.52 -20.55 -5.06
C PRO A 336 22.98 -21.97 -4.89
N GLU A 337 22.29 -22.52 -5.90
CA GLU A 337 21.65 -23.83 -5.78
C GLU A 337 22.64 -24.94 -5.40
N ALA A 338 23.91 -24.79 -5.79
CA ALA A 338 25.01 -25.67 -5.40
C ALA A 338 25.20 -25.75 -3.87
N LEU A 339 25.10 -24.63 -3.14
CA LEU A 339 25.25 -24.58 -1.68
C LEU A 339 24.00 -25.11 -0.95
N ALA A 340 22.80 -24.88 -1.50
CA ALA A 340 21.55 -25.33 -0.91
C ALA A 340 21.34 -26.86 -0.94
N ARG A 341 22.08 -27.58 -1.82
CA ARG A 341 22.01 -29.04 -1.96
C ARG A 341 22.93 -29.80 -0.99
N LEU A 342 23.85 -29.12 -0.31
CA LEU A 342 24.75 -29.73 0.67
C LEU A 342 23.97 -30.35 1.83
N GLY A 343 24.28 -31.62 2.16
CA GLY A 343 23.60 -32.38 3.22
C GLY A 343 23.62 -31.68 4.58
N GLN A 344 24.75 -31.07 4.97
CA GLN A 344 24.84 -30.36 6.26
C GLN A 344 24.01 -29.09 6.32
N VAL A 345 23.89 -28.32 5.23
CA VAL A 345 23.03 -27.12 5.21
C VAL A 345 21.56 -27.52 5.45
N ARG A 346 21.15 -28.65 4.86
CA ARG A 346 19.82 -29.21 5.08
C ARG A 346 19.63 -29.70 6.52
N ILE A 347 20.65 -30.33 7.12
CA ILE A 347 20.62 -30.82 8.50
C ILE A 347 20.59 -29.65 9.49
N THR A 348 21.52 -28.69 9.41
CA THR A 348 21.58 -27.52 10.30
C THR A 348 20.27 -26.75 10.28
N ARG A 349 19.68 -26.55 9.10
CA ARG A 349 18.39 -25.87 8.98
C ARG A 349 17.24 -26.67 9.59
N ARG A 350 17.24 -28.00 9.46
CA ARG A 350 16.25 -28.87 10.11
C ARG A 350 16.41 -28.85 11.63
N VAL A 351 17.64 -28.88 12.13
CA VAL A 351 17.93 -28.81 13.57
C VAL A 351 17.50 -27.47 14.15
N LEU A 352 17.85 -26.34 13.52
CA LEU A 352 17.40 -25.01 13.97
C LEU A 352 15.88 -24.87 13.94
N ALA A 353 15.22 -25.40 12.90
CA ALA A 353 13.76 -25.44 12.85
C ALA A 353 13.17 -26.31 13.95
N ALA A 354 13.76 -27.48 14.23
CA ALA A 354 13.33 -28.38 15.30
C ALA A 354 13.49 -27.72 16.69
N ILE A 355 14.63 -27.05 16.95
CA ILE A 355 14.85 -26.28 18.18
C ILE A 355 13.79 -25.19 18.33
N GLY A 356 13.52 -24.42 17.27
CA GLY A 356 12.47 -23.41 17.29
C GLY A 356 11.09 -23.98 17.62
N ILE A 357 10.74 -25.13 17.02
CA ILE A 357 9.48 -25.84 17.31
C ILE A 357 9.43 -26.29 18.77
N VAL A 358 10.51 -26.87 19.29
CA VAL A 358 10.59 -27.33 20.68
C VAL A 358 10.44 -26.16 21.67
N VAL A 359 11.10 -25.03 21.41
CA VAL A 359 11.00 -23.83 22.26
C VAL A 359 9.56 -23.30 22.30
N VAL A 360 8.91 -23.24 21.14
CA VAL A 360 7.54 -22.71 21.04
C VAL A 360 6.52 -23.69 21.63
N LEU A 361 6.66 -25.01 21.42
CA LEU A 361 5.78 -26.00 22.03
C LEU A 361 6.02 -26.18 23.54
N GLY A 362 7.24 -25.94 24.02
CA GLY A 362 7.63 -26.04 25.43
C GLY A 362 7.22 -24.83 26.28
N LEU A 363 6.90 -23.70 25.64
CA LEU A 363 6.59 -22.42 26.29
C LEU A 363 5.46 -22.49 27.33
N PRO A 364 4.33 -23.22 27.10
CA PRO A 364 3.25 -23.38 28.08
C PRO A 364 3.64 -24.04 29.40
N PHE A 365 4.74 -24.80 29.43
CA PHE A 365 5.19 -25.51 30.64
C PHE A 365 6.08 -24.65 31.53
N VAL A 366 6.59 -23.52 31.01
CA VAL A 366 7.58 -22.68 31.70
C VAL A 366 7.08 -21.24 31.89
N ALA A 367 6.23 -20.75 30.98
CA ALA A 367 5.77 -19.37 31.01
C ALA A 367 4.53 -19.16 31.90
N THR A 368 4.44 -17.96 32.46
CA THR A 368 3.27 -17.50 33.21
C THR A 368 2.08 -17.23 32.27
N ALA A 369 0.86 -17.22 32.81
CA ALA A 369 -0.36 -16.90 32.04
C ALA A 369 -0.27 -15.54 31.31
N SER A 370 0.29 -14.51 31.96
CA SER A 370 0.50 -13.19 31.35
C SER A 370 1.49 -13.24 30.18
N GLN A 371 2.58 -14.00 30.32
CA GLN A 371 3.53 -14.21 29.24
C GLN A 371 2.89 -14.99 28.08
N LEU A 372 2.10 -16.03 28.36
CA LEU A 372 1.38 -16.80 27.35
C LEU A 372 0.35 -15.95 26.59
N ASN A 373 -0.38 -15.09 27.28
CA ASN A 373 -1.30 -14.14 26.65
C ASN A 373 -0.54 -13.19 25.69
N ARG A 374 0.57 -12.60 26.13
CA ARG A 374 1.41 -11.72 25.29
C ARG A 374 1.97 -12.44 24.07
N VAL A 375 2.45 -13.67 24.23
CA VAL A 375 2.96 -14.46 23.09
C VAL A 375 1.80 -14.84 22.17
N SER A 376 0.60 -15.14 22.68
CA SER A 376 -0.59 -15.39 21.87
C SER A 376 -0.94 -14.17 21.01
N VAL A 377 -0.93 -12.96 21.57
CA VAL A 377 -1.05 -11.71 20.82
C VAL A 377 0.03 -11.58 19.74
N ALA A 378 1.28 -11.94 20.05
CA ALA A 378 2.36 -11.94 19.06
C ALA A 378 2.14 -12.97 17.93
N LEU A 379 1.65 -14.18 18.23
CA LEU A 379 1.33 -15.19 17.21
C LEU A 379 0.21 -14.70 16.27
N LEU A 380 -0.82 -14.05 16.83
CA LEU A 380 -1.94 -13.49 16.08
C LEU A 380 -1.52 -12.32 15.19
N LEU A 381 -0.67 -11.43 15.70
CA LEU A 381 -0.02 -10.41 14.87
C LEU A 381 0.89 -11.04 13.81
N GLY A 382 1.47 -12.22 14.08
CA GLY A 382 2.14 -13.05 13.08
C GLY A 382 1.23 -13.47 11.92
N ILE A 383 0.02 -13.95 12.23
CA ILE A 383 -1.00 -14.31 11.22
C ILE A 383 -1.40 -13.06 10.41
N LEU A 384 -1.64 -11.94 11.09
CA LEU A 384 -2.01 -10.67 10.47
C LEU A 384 -0.87 -10.08 9.61
N VAL A 385 0.38 -10.22 10.03
CA VAL A 385 1.55 -9.84 9.23
C VAL A 385 1.69 -10.71 7.99
N ILE A 386 1.33 -11.99 8.05
CA ILE A 386 1.31 -12.87 6.86
C ILE A 386 0.28 -12.39 5.84
N SER A 387 -0.90 -11.90 6.28
CA SER A 387 -1.89 -11.32 5.36
C SER A 387 -1.34 -10.10 4.63
N VAL A 388 -0.58 -9.25 5.33
CA VAL A 388 0.14 -8.10 4.75
C VAL A 388 1.19 -8.58 3.74
N VAL A 389 2.06 -9.52 4.11
CA VAL A 389 3.12 -10.06 3.23
C VAL A 389 2.55 -10.62 1.92
N LEU A 390 1.40 -11.28 1.97
CA LEU A 390 0.74 -11.79 0.77
C LEU A 390 0.29 -10.64 -0.16
N LEU A 391 -0.31 -9.59 0.41
CA LEU A 391 -0.91 -8.50 -0.34
C LEU A 391 0.09 -7.44 -0.82
N THR A 392 0.88 -6.88 0.11
CA THR A 392 1.91 -5.89 -0.20
C THR A 392 3.16 -6.54 -0.76
N GLY A 393 3.62 -7.59 -0.07
CA GLY A 393 4.84 -8.28 -0.40
C GLY A 393 4.76 -9.03 -1.73
N TRP A 394 3.75 -9.86 -1.98
CA TRP A 394 3.73 -10.69 -3.20
C TRP A 394 2.88 -10.11 -4.32
N SER A 395 1.75 -9.51 -4.00
CA SER A 395 0.87 -8.90 -5.00
C SER A 395 1.21 -7.45 -5.34
N GLY A 396 2.11 -6.79 -4.58
CA GLY A 396 2.54 -5.42 -4.85
C GLY A 396 1.51 -4.34 -4.55
N SER A 397 0.47 -4.65 -3.77
CA SER A 397 -0.64 -3.73 -3.49
C SER A 397 -0.58 -3.27 -2.05
N VAL A 398 -0.41 -1.97 -1.80
CA VAL A 398 -0.30 -1.45 -0.43
C VAL A 398 -1.67 -1.30 0.21
N SER A 399 -1.92 -1.99 1.31
CA SER A 399 -3.14 -1.88 2.10
C SER A 399 -2.82 -1.58 3.55
N LEU A 400 -3.41 -0.51 4.09
CA LEU A 400 -3.31 -0.07 5.47
C LEU A 400 -4.61 -0.32 6.27
N GLY A 401 -5.45 -1.25 5.79
CA GLY A 401 -6.75 -1.58 6.40
C GLY A 401 -6.85 -2.99 7.00
N GLN A 402 -5.73 -3.64 7.28
CA GLN A 402 -5.73 -5.05 7.72
C GLN A 402 -6.30 -5.24 9.13
N ALA A 403 -6.03 -4.31 10.05
CA ALA A 403 -6.65 -4.33 11.39
C ALA A 403 -8.17 -4.17 11.30
N ALA A 404 -8.66 -3.36 10.37
CA ALA A 404 -10.10 -3.17 10.16
C ALA A 404 -10.80 -4.45 9.69
N ILE A 405 -10.18 -5.18 8.74
CA ILE A 405 -10.68 -6.47 8.28
C ILE A 405 -10.66 -7.49 9.43
N ALA A 406 -9.59 -7.49 10.22
CA ALA A 406 -9.50 -8.30 11.43
C ALA A 406 -10.60 -7.93 12.43
N GLY A 407 -10.87 -6.65 12.67
CA GLY A 407 -11.91 -6.19 13.59
C GLY A 407 -13.31 -6.66 13.22
N VAL A 408 -13.67 -6.63 11.94
CA VAL A 408 -14.96 -7.20 11.49
C VAL A 408 -14.99 -8.72 11.68
N GLY A 409 -13.88 -9.42 11.40
CA GLY A 409 -13.77 -10.85 11.74
C GLY A 409 -13.92 -11.13 13.23
N GLY A 410 -13.37 -10.25 14.07
CA GLY A 410 -13.50 -10.25 15.53
C GLY A 410 -14.95 -10.14 15.98
N VAL A 411 -15.69 -9.16 15.47
CA VAL A 411 -17.13 -8.97 15.76
C VAL A 411 -17.95 -10.18 15.33
N VAL A 412 -17.65 -10.76 14.16
CA VAL A 412 -18.34 -11.97 13.67
C VAL A 412 -18.14 -13.14 14.64
N VAL A 413 -16.90 -13.41 15.07
CA VAL A 413 -16.65 -14.50 16.03
C VAL A 413 -17.25 -14.17 17.40
N ALA A 414 -17.10 -12.94 17.89
CA ALA A 414 -17.63 -12.55 19.20
C ALA A 414 -19.15 -12.77 19.30
N ASN A 415 -19.89 -12.47 18.24
CA ASN A 415 -21.34 -12.70 18.20
C ASN A 415 -21.69 -14.18 18.00
N LEU A 416 -21.05 -14.87 17.05
CA LEU A 416 -21.39 -16.27 16.76
C LEU A 416 -21.04 -17.20 17.92
N VAL A 417 -19.86 -17.04 18.51
CA VAL A 417 -19.38 -17.87 19.61
C VAL A 417 -19.96 -17.40 20.94
N GLY A 418 -19.95 -16.10 21.20
CA GLY A 418 -20.32 -15.53 22.49
C GLY A 418 -21.83 -15.43 22.73
N ARG A 419 -22.67 -15.33 21.68
CA ARG A 419 -24.13 -15.19 21.82
C ARG A 419 -24.93 -16.31 21.17
N ALA A 420 -24.52 -16.76 19.98
CA ALA A 420 -25.21 -17.83 19.28
C ALA A 420 -24.66 -19.23 19.63
N GLU A 421 -23.68 -19.32 20.54
CA GLU A 421 -23.05 -20.56 21.01
C GLU A 421 -22.58 -21.48 19.86
N VAL A 422 -22.21 -20.88 18.73
CA VAL A 422 -21.69 -21.60 17.57
C VAL A 422 -20.25 -22.03 17.85
N ASP A 423 -19.89 -23.23 17.36
CA ASP A 423 -18.52 -23.74 17.44
C ASP A 423 -17.49 -22.74 16.88
N LEU A 424 -16.37 -22.61 17.59
CA LEU A 424 -15.32 -21.63 17.27
C LEU A 424 -14.79 -21.79 15.84
N PHE A 425 -14.65 -23.01 15.34
CA PHE A 425 -14.09 -23.22 14.00
C PHE A 425 -15.07 -22.81 12.90
N LEU A 426 -16.37 -22.98 13.11
CA LEU A 426 -17.40 -22.42 12.23
C LEU A 426 -17.42 -20.88 12.33
N GLY A 427 -17.26 -20.33 13.54
CA GLY A 427 -17.09 -18.89 13.75
C GLY A 427 -15.89 -18.32 12.98
N LEU A 428 -14.74 -19.00 13.02
CA LEU A 428 -13.54 -18.61 12.28
C LEU A 428 -13.72 -18.73 10.76
N LEU A 429 -14.48 -19.72 10.29
CA LEU A 429 -14.81 -19.83 8.86
C LEU A 429 -15.72 -18.69 8.41
N ALA A 430 -16.71 -18.31 9.23
CA ALA A 430 -17.56 -17.15 8.98
C ALA A 430 -16.74 -15.85 9.00
N ALA A 431 -15.79 -15.70 9.93
CA ALA A 431 -14.87 -14.57 9.97
C ALA A 431 -13.96 -14.49 8.74
N ALA A 432 -13.48 -15.64 8.25
CA ALA A 432 -12.77 -15.72 6.96
C ALA A 432 -13.65 -15.25 5.80
N GLY A 433 -14.92 -15.67 5.77
CA GLY A 433 -15.90 -15.25 4.76
C GLY A 433 -16.21 -13.75 4.81
N ALA A 434 -16.40 -13.19 6.01
CA ALA A 434 -16.59 -11.74 6.20
C ALA A 434 -15.35 -10.96 5.74
N GLY A 435 -14.15 -11.42 6.11
CA GLY A 435 -12.90 -10.83 5.66
C GLY A 435 -12.70 -10.88 4.14
N ALA A 436 -13.08 -12.00 3.50
CA ALA A 436 -13.10 -12.15 2.05
C ALA A 436 -14.04 -11.13 1.38
N LEU A 437 -15.27 -11.02 1.90
CA LEU A 437 -16.30 -10.11 1.38
C LEU A 437 -15.82 -8.65 1.45
N LEU A 438 -15.29 -8.23 2.60
CA LEU A 438 -14.76 -6.87 2.78
C LEU A 438 -13.57 -6.61 1.85
N ALA A 439 -12.67 -7.58 1.69
CA ALA A 439 -11.55 -7.44 0.78
C ALA A 439 -11.99 -7.27 -0.69
N VAL A 440 -13.10 -7.91 -1.11
CA VAL A 440 -13.71 -7.68 -2.43
C VAL A 440 -14.30 -6.27 -2.53
N LEU A 441 -15.07 -5.85 -1.52
CA LEU A 441 -15.70 -4.53 -1.48
C LEU A 441 -14.68 -3.40 -1.56
N LEU A 442 -13.55 -3.53 -0.86
CA LEU A 442 -12.46 -2.56 -0.89
C LEU A 442 -11.57 -2.68 -2.13
N GLY A 443 -11.32 -3.93 -2.57
CA GLY A 443 -10.47 -4.22 -3.70
C GLY A 443 -11.05 -3.69 -5.02
N LEU A 444 -12.34 -3.92 -5.29
CA LEU A 444 -12.93 -3.60 -6.61
C LEU A 444 -12.80 -2.11 -7.02
N PRO A 445 -13.15 -1.12 -6.18
CA PRO A 445 -12.95 0.29 -6.51
C PRO A 445 -11.46 0.66 -6.55
N ALA A 446 -10.69 0.16 -5.59
CA ALA A 446 -9.29 0.56 -5.43
C ALA A 446 -8.38 -0.01 -6.54
N LEU A 447 -8.72 -1.16 -7.12
CA LEU A 447 -7.99 -1.75 -8.25
C LEU A 447 -8.09 -0.92 -9.54
N ARG A 448 -9.01 0.04 -9.63
CA ARG A 448 -9.17 0.92 -10.79
C ARG A 448 -8.18 2.09 -10.80
N VAL A 449 -7.65 2.47 -9.64
CA VAL A 449 -6.78 3.63 -9.49
C VAL A 449 -5.38 3.16 -9.08
N ALA A 450 -4.33 3.69 -9.71
CA ALA A 450 -2.98 3.16 -9.55
C ALA A 450 -2.43 3.36 -8.11
N GLY A 451 -1.90 2.26 -7.54
CA GLY A 451 -0.92 2.23 -6.44
C GLY A 451 -1.36 2.84 -5.11
N LEU A 452 -1.18 4.15 -4.97
CA LEU A 452 -1.22 4.86 -3.69
C LEU A 452 -2.64 5.10 -3.15
N PHE A 453 -3.61 5.31 -4.04
CA PHE A 453 -4.99 5.58 -3.65
C PHE A 453 -5.64 4.40 -2.92
N LEU A 454 -5.15 3.18 -3.17
CA LEU A 454 -5.54 1.99 -2.41
C LEU A 454 -5.12 2.09 -0.94
N ALA A 455 -3.89 2.53 -0.65
CA ALA A 455 -3.42 2.70 0.73
C ALA A 455 -4.27 3.75 1.48
N VAL A 456 -4.60 4.86 0.80
CA VAL A 456 -5.47 5.90 1.35
C VAL A 456 -6.89 5.38 1.62
N THR A 457 -7.48 4.64 0.68
CA THR A 457 -8.83 4.09 0.82
C THR A 457 -8.91 3.07 1.95
N THR A 458 -7.91 2.20 2.06
CA THR A 458 -7.85 1.18 3.12
C THR A 458 -7.57 1.78 4.50
N LEU A 459 -6.83 2.89 4.58
CA LEU A 459 -6.67 3.65 5.82
C LEU A 459 -7.98 4.34 6.23
N ALA A 460 -8.66 4.99 5.27
CA ALA A 460 -9.98 5.59 5.50
C ALA A 460 -11.00 4.55 5.98
N PHE A 461 -10.95 3.36 5.38
CA PHE A 461 -11.76 2.23 5.83
C PHE A 461 -11.41 1.81 7.25
N ALA A 462 -10.13 1.75 7.61
CA ALA A 462 -9.73 1.42 8.98
C ALA A 462 -10.25 2.43 10.00
N VAL A 463 -10.13 3.73 9.70
CA VAL A 463 -10.66 4.79 10.56
C VAL A 463 -12.19 4.65 10.71
N ALA A 464 -12.91 4.39 9.60
CA ALA A 464 -14.36 4.22 9.64
C ALA A 464 -14.79 2.96 10.42
N VAL A 465 -14.10 1.82 10.25
CA VAL A 465 -14.40 0.59 10.99
C VAL A 465 -14.22 0.80 12.48
N ASP A 466 -13.08 1.32 12.90
CA ASP A 466 -12.78 1.52 14.31
C ASP A 466 -13.72 2.56 14.95
N SER A 467 -13.85 3.75 14.36
CA SER A 467 -14.64 4.84 14.96
C SER A 467 -16.16 4.64 14.88
N PHE A 468 -16.67 3.98 13.84
CA PHE A 468 -18.11 3.81 13.64
C PHE A 468 -18.58 2.38 13.91
N PHE A 469 -18.03 1.40 13.19
CA PHE A 469 -18.56 0.02 13.21
C PHE A 469 -18.16 -0.78 14.45
N LEU A 470 -17.02 -0.48 15.08
CA LEU A 470 -16.56 -1.11 16.31
C LEU A 470 -16.87 -0.28 17.55
N ASN A 471 -17.63 0.81 17.41
CA ASN A 471 -17.97 1.68 18.52
C ASN A 471 -19.27 1.20 19.21
N PRO A 472 -19.22 0.74 20.48
CA PRO A 472 -20.37 0.25 21.22
C PRO A 472 -21.49 1.29 21.35
N VAL A 473 -21.16 2.59 21.34
CA VAL A 473 -22.15 3.67 21.37
C VAL A 473 -23.07 3.63 20.15
N ASN A 474 -22.55 3.18 19.00
CA ASN A 474 -23.33 3.07 17.78
C ASN A 474 -24.14 1.78 17.69
N PHE A 475 -23.56 0.68 18.18
CA PHE A 475 -24.10 -0.67 18.04
C PHE A 475 -23.97 -1.49 19.34
N PRO A 476 -24.65 -1.08 20.44
CA PRO A 476 -24.49 -1.71 21.75
C PRO A 476 -24.90 -3.20 21.71
N ASP A 477 -25.97 -3.51 20.98
CA ASP A 477 -26.47 -4.87 20.84
C ASP A 477 -25.64 -5.73 19.89
N GLN A 478 -24.58 -5.24 19.25
CA GLN A 478 -23.79 -6.00 18.27
C GLN A 478 -22.31 -6.09 18.66
N ILE A 479 -21.87 -5.28 19.61
CA ILE A 479 -20.48 -5.18 20.05
C ILE A 479 -20.43 -5.62 21.52
N PRO A 480 -20.14 -6.89 21.80
CA PRO A 480 -20.10 -7.39 23.17
C PRO A 480 -18.82 -6.92 23.88
N ASP A 481 -18.99 -6.21 25.00
CA ASP A 481 -17.88 -5.77 25.86
C ASP A 481 -17.14 -6.96 26.50
N SER A 482 -17.86 -8.06 26.77
CA SER A 482 -17.27 -9.32 27.18
C SER A 482 -18.10 -10.51 26.72
N PHE A 483 -17.47 -11.67 26.57
CA PHE A 483 -18.16 -12.95 26.34
C PHE A 483 -17.35 -14.12 26.92
N SER A 484 -18.03 -15.24 27.20
CA SER A 484 -17.40 -16.46 27.70
C SER A 484 -16.64 -17.18 26.59
N ARG A 485 -15.40 -17.58 26.87
CA ARG A 485 -14.60 -18.39 25.94
C ARG A 485 -15.19 -19.80 25.81
N PRO A 486 -15.17 -20.41 24.61
CA PRO A 486 -15.79 -21.72 24.38
C PRO A 486 -14.93 -22.88 24.89
N VAL A 487 -15.56 -24.02 25.18
CA VAL A 487 -14.85 -25.30 25.40
C VAL A 487 -14.74 -26.02 24.06
N LEU A 488 -13.50 -26.15 23.55
CA LEU A 488 -13.22 -26.76 22.25
C LEU A 488 -13.50 -28.27 22.31
N TRP A 489 -14.34 -28.74 21.39
CA TRP A 489 -14.77 -30.14 21.30
C TRP A 489 -15.26 -30.73 22.64
N GLY A 490 -15.80 -29.89 23.53
CA GLY A 490 -16.25 -30.29 24.87
C GLY A 490 -15.15 -30.79 25.81
N THR A 491 -13.87 -30.65 25.46
CA THR A 491 -12.74 -31.24 26.20
C THR A 491 -11.65 -30.25 26.57
N PHE A 492 -11.34 -29.28 25.70
CA PHE A 492 -10.29 -28.30 25.95
C PHE A 492 -10.89 -26.93 26.24
N ASP A 493 -10.78 -26.47 27.49
CA ASP A 493 -11.30 -25.18 27.90
C ASP A 493 -10.42 -24.03 27.36
N ALA A 494 -10.95 -23.24 26.42
CA ALA A 494 -10.26 -22.05 25.90
C ALA A 494 -10.17 -20.91 26.93
N GLY A 495 -10.83 -21.04 28.09
CA GLY A 495 -10.55 -20.26 29.29
C GLY A 495 -9.08 -20.35 29.73
N SER A 496 -8.42 -21.49 29.48
CA SER A 496 -7.00 -21.66 29.75
C SER A 496 -6.11 -20.94 28.72
N GLU A 497 -5.24 -20.04 29.21
CA GLU A 497 -4.25 -19.35 28.37
C GLU A 497 -3.32 -20.32 27.61
N SER A 498 -3.04 -21.51 28.17
CA SER A 498 -2.25 -22.54 27.51
C SER A 498 -2.97 -23.18 26.32
N VAL A 499 -4.28 -23.45 26.45
CA VAL A 499 -5.10 -24.00 25.37
C VAL A 499 -5.23 -22.99 24.24
N LEU A 500 -5.52 -21.73 24.60
CA LEU A 500 -5.65 -20.64 23.64
C LEU A 500 -4.34 -20.35 22.91
N TYR A 501 -3.21 -20.39 23.62
CA TYR A 501 -1.88 -20.30 23.04
C TYR A 501 -1.63 -21.40 21.98
N LEU A 502 -1.91 -22.66 22.33
CA LEU A 502 -1.73 -23.79 21.42
C LEU A 502 -2.65 -23.70 20.20
N LEU A 503 -3.87 -23.21 20.37
CA LEU A 503 -4.79 -22.93 19.27
C LEU A 503 -4.22 -21.86 18.32
N CYS A 504 -3.76 -20.72 18.86
CA CYS A 504 -3.16 -19.65 18.08
C CYS A 504 -1.91 -20.13 17.31
N LEU A 505 -1.07 -20.94 17.96
CA LEU A 505 0.10 -21.55 17.35
C LEU A 505 -0.28 -22.51 16.21
N GLY A 506 -1.30 -23.36 16.42
CA GLY A 506 -1.80 -24.28 15.42
C GLY A 506 -2.32 -23.55 14.18
N VAL A 507 -3.12 -22.49 14.37
CA VAL A 507 -3.66 -21.69 13.25
C VAL A 507 -2.55 -20.92 12.53
N LEU A 508 -1.54 -20.41 13.25
CA LEU A 508 -0.36 -19.82 12.62
C LEU A 508 0.40 -20.85 11.75
N ALA A 509 0.62 -22.06 12.27
CA ALA A 509 1.29 -23.12 11.52
C ALA A 509 0.52 -23.50 10.24
N ILE A 510 -0.80 -23.65 10.32
CA ILE A 510 -1.68 -23.90 9.18
C ILE A 510 -1.57 -22.75 8.16
N THR A 511 -1.60 -21.50 8.64
CA THR A 511 -1.47 -20.31 7.79
C THR A 511 -0.12 -20.30 7.06
N ILE A 512 0.99 -20.60 7.73
CA ILE A 512 2.33 -20.67 7.13
C ILE A 512 2.37 -21.75 6.04
N VAL A 513 1.84 -22.95 6.31
CA VAL A 513 1.81 -24.06 5.35
C VAL A 513 0.96 -23.69 4.14
N ALA A 514 -0.26 -23.18 4.35
CA ALA A 514 -1.16 -22.77 3.28
C ALA A 514 -0.53 -21.68 2.40
N VAL A 515 0.01 -20.62 3.00
CA VAL A 515 0.58 -19.48 2.27
C VAL A 515 1.88 -19.86 1.55
N THR A 516 2.70 -20.74 2.15
CA THR A 516 3.89 -21.30 1.47
C THR A 516 3.51 -22.17 0.28
N GLY A 517 2.46 -22.98 0.40
CA GLY A 517 1.88 -23.75 -0.70
C GLY A 517 1.38 -22.85 -1.83
N MET A 518 0.61 -21.81 -1.48
CA MET A 518 0.08 -20.83 -2.44
C MET A 518 1.18 -20.10 -3.20
N ARG A 519 2.28 -19.73 -2.54
CA ARG A 519 3.45 -19.12 -3.19
C ARG A 519 4.03 -19.99 -4.31
N ARG A 520 4.10 -21.30 -4.08
CA ARG A 520 4.62 -22.29 -5.05
C ARG A 520 3.59 -22.67 -6.11
N ALA A 521 2.32 -22.38 -5.89
CA ALA A 521 1.26 -22.62 -6.86
C ALA A 521 1.34 -21.64 -8.05
N ARG A 522 0.55 -21.93 -9.08
CA ARG A 522 0.44 -21.08 -10.27
C ARG A 522 -0.04 -19.66 -9.93
N THR A 523 -0.98 -19.55 -8.98
CA THR A 523 -1.53 -18.28 -8.49
C THR A 523 -0.48 -17.39 -7.83
N GLY A 524 0.39 -17.95 -6.99
CA GLY A 524 1.49 -17.20 -6.36
C GLY A 524 2.49 -16.65 -7.38
N ARG A 525 2.81 -17.43 -8.42
CA ARG A 525 3.67 -16.94 -9.52
C ARG A 525 3.05 -15.79 -10.28
N SER A 526 1.74 -15.80 -10.52
CA SER A 526 1.07 -14.67 -11.19
C SER A 526 1.04 -13.40 -10.34
N TRP A 527 0.97 -13.51 -9.00
CA TRP A 527 1.09 -12.34 -8.11
C TRP A 527 2.48 -11.71 -8.21
N LEU A 528 3.53 -12.53 -8.08
CA LEU A 528 4.91 -12.09 -8.17
C LEU A 528 5.23 -11.47 -9.54
N ALA A 529 4.76 -12.08 -10.63
CA ALA A 529 4.93 -11.54 -11.97
C ALA A 529 4.22 -10.19 -12.16
N GLY A 530 2.97 -10.10 -11.69
CA GLY A 530 2.20 -8.85 -11.74
C GLY A 530 2.80 -7.74 -10.88
N ARG A 531 3.45 -8.08 -9.76
CA ARG A 531 4.20 -7.15 -8.91
C ARG A 531 5.49 -6.67 -9.58
N ASP A 532 6.29 -7.58 -10.11
CA ASP A 532 7.61 -7.27 -10.66
C ASP A 532 7.49 -6.44 -11.95
N ASN A 533 6.61 -6.86 -12.86
CA ASN A 533 6.35 -6.15 -14.10
C ASN A 533 4.93 -6.45 -14.61
N ARG A 534 3.98 -5.61 -14.17
CA ARG A 534 2.56 -5.71 -14.54
C ARG A 534 2.34 -5.81 -16.05
N ARG A 535 3.06 -5.02 -16.84
CA ARG A 535 2.90 -4.97 -18.30
C ARG A 535 3.40 -6.24 -18.97
N ALA A 536 4.55 -6.74 -18.54
CA ALA A 536 5.07 -8.01 -19.04
C ALA A 536 4.13 -9.17 -18.65
N ALA A 537 3.52 -9.13 -17.46
CA ALA A 537 2.52 -10.11 -17.06
C ALA A 537 1.24 -10.04 -17.91
N GLU A 538 0.71 -8.83 -18.17
CA GLU A 538 -0.47 -8.64 -19.04
C GLU A 538 -0.19 -9.07 -20.48
N ALA A 539 0.98 -8.73 -21.01
CA ALA A 539 1.43 -9.15 -22.35
C ALA A 539 1.62 -10.68 -22.46
N ALA A 540 2.00 -11.35 -21.37
CA ALA A 540 2.07 -12.81 -21.29
C ALA A 540 0.69 -13.49 -21.10
N GLY A 541 -0.40 -12.72 -21.09
CA GLY A 541 -1.76 -13.22 -20.95
C GLY A 541 -2.18 -13.52 -19.50
N ILE A 542 -1.50 -12.93 -18.51
CA ILE A 542 -1.86 -13.05 -17.09
C ILE A 542 -2.84 -11.93 -16.73
N GLY A 543 -4.06 -12.30 -16.32
CA GLY A 543 -5.05 -11.35 -15.80
C GLY A 543 -4.65 -10.74 -14.45
N THR A 544 -3.94 -9.63 -14.48
CA THR A 544 -3.40 -8.94 -13.28
C THR A 544 -4.49 -8.47 -12.32
N VAL A 545 -5.64 -8.02 -12.83
CA VAL A 545 -6.78 -7.56 -12.01
C VAL A 545 -7.38 -8.72 -11.21
N ARG A 546 -7.75 -9.83 -11.87
CA ARG A 546 -8.30 -11.02 -11.20
C ARG A 546 -7.30 -11.63 -10.23
N SER A 547 -6.04 -11.72 -10.66
CA SER A 547 -4.93 -12.20 -9.84
C SER A 547 -4.80 -11.38 -8.55
N ARG A 548 -4.76 -10.05 -8.65
CA ARG A 548 -4.66 -9.14 -7.51
C ARG A 548 -5.90 -9.17 -6.62
N LEU A 549 -7.10 -9.25 -7.20
CA LEU A 549 -8.33 -9.42 -6.41
C LEU A 549 -8.29 -10.74 -5.60
N GLY A 550 -7.80 -11.83 -6.19
CA GLY A 550 -7.60 -13.09 -5.47
C GLY A 550 -6.61 -12.95 -4.29
N ALA A 551 -5.55 -12.14 -4.44
CA ALA A 551 -4.64 -11.83 -3.34
C ALA A 551 -5.34 -11.04 -2.23
N PHE A 552 -6.20 -10.07 -2.59
CA PHE A 552 -7.03 -9.34 -1.64
C PHE A 552 -7.94 -10.27 -0.85
N VAL A 553 -8.69 -11.14 -1.52
CA VAL A 553 -9.61 -12.08 -0.87
C VAL A 553 -8.89 -12.97 0.13
N ILE A 554 -7.79 -13.60 -0.27
CA ILE A 554 -7.03 -14.51 0.60
C ILE A 554 -6.39 -13.75 1.76
N SER A 555 -5.85 -12.55 1.53
CA SER A 555 -5.35 -11.68 2.59
C SER A 555 -6.46 -11.33 3.59
N GLY A 556 -7.64 -10.96 3.11
CA GLY A 556 -8.79 -10.64 3.93
C GLY A 556 -9.30 -11.82 4.74
N MET A 557 -9.32 -13.04 4.18
CA MET A 557 -9.65 -14.26 4.91
C MET A 557 -8.69 -14.49 6.09
N ILE A 558 -7.38 -14.38 5.84
CA ILE A 558 -6.35 -14.57 6.87
C ILE A 558 -6.49 -13.50 7.96
N ALA A 559 -6.73 -12.24 7.58
CA ALA A 559 -6.95 -11.16 8.54
C ALA A 559 -8.22 -11.35 9.38
N GLY A 560 -9.33 -11.77 8.76
CA GLY A 560 -10.59 -12.08 9.45
C GLY A 560 -10.43 -13.20 10.48
N VAL A 561 -9.72 -14.28 10.12
CA VAL A 561 -9.37 -15.36 11.07
C VAL A 561 -8.49 -14.85 12.21
N ALA A 562 -7.48 -14.04 11.90
CA ALA A 562 -6.60 -13.46 12.92
C ALA A 562 -7.39 -12.61 13.93
N GLY A 563 -8.30 -11.75 13.46
CA GLY A 563 -9.13 -10.93 14.33
C GLY A 563 -10.17 -11.72 15.12
N GLY A 564 -10.76 -12.75 14.52
CA GLY A 564 -11.66 -13.69 15.19
C GLY A 564 -11.01 -14.36 16.41
N LEU A 565 -9.76 -14.83 16.26
CA LEU A 565 -8.97 -15.37 17.37
C LEU A 565 -8.49 -14.28 18.34
N TYR A 566 -8.16 -13.09 17.83
CA TYR A 566 -7.70 -11.97 18.66
C TYR A 566 -8.72 -11.57 19.72
N VAL A 567 -9.99 -11.56 19.34
CA VAL A 567 -11.08 -11.25 20.27
C VAL A 567 -11.26 -12.35 21.32
N GLN A 568 -10.95 -13.62 21.01
CA GLN A 568 -10.93 -14.69 22.04
C GLN A 568 -9.84 -14.47 23.09
N VAL A 569 -8.68 -13.97 22.67
CA VAL A 569 -7.58 -13.60 23.57
C VAL A 569 -7.96 -12.40 24.44
N LEU A 570 -8.56 -11.37 23.85
CA LEU A 570 -9.01 -10.20 24.61
C LEU A 570 -10.22 -10.46 25.51
N GLY A 571 -11.08 -11.41 25.15
CA GLY A 571 -12.36 -11.67 25.84
C GLY A 571 -13.47 -10.68 25.51
N GLY A 572 -13.27 -9.79 24.53
CA GLY A 572 -14.20 -8.73 24.13
C GLY A 572 -13.74 -7.98 22.89
N VAL A 573 -14.61 -7.15 22.31
CA VAL A 573 -14.29 -6.28 21.17
C VAL A 573 -15.00 -4.95 21.33
N GLY A 574 -14.33 -3.84 20.97
CA GLY A 574 -14.93 -2.52 21.05
C GLY A 574 -14.11 -1.43 20.39
N TYR A 575 -14.43 -0.18 20.75
CA TYR A 575 -13.73 0.99 20.25
C TYR A 575 -12.26 0.94 20.67
N HIS A 576 -11.33 1.38 19.80
CA HIS A 576 -9.88 1.29 20.02
C HIS A 576 -9.29 -0.13 20.05
N THR A 577 -10.07 -1.18 19.78
CA THR A 577 -9.53 -2.55 19.74
C THR A 577 -8.72 -2.82 18.46
N PHE A 578 -9.17 -2.30 17.32
CA PHE A 578 -8.57 -2.53 16.00
C PHE A 578 -8.25 -1.23 15.28
N GLU A 579 -7.48 -0.37 15.96
CA GLU A 579 -7.16 0.96 15.48
C GLU A 579 -6.40 0.97 14.15
N PRO A 580 -6.50 2.07 13.36
CA PRO A 580 -5.65 2.30 12.21
C PRO A 580 -4.15 2.19 12.52
N ALA A 581 -3.72 2.58 13.72
CA ALA A 581 -2.34 2.44 14.18
C ALA A 581 -1.85 0.99 14.17
N MET A 582 -2.70 0.03 14.53
CA MET A 582 -2.36 -1.39 14.47
C MET A 582 -2.03 -1.82 13.04
N SER A 583 -2.76 -1.32 12.03
CA SER A 583 -2.44 -1.62 10.62
C SER A 583 -1.07 -1.08 10.20
N LEU A 584 -0.71 0.13 10.66
CA LEU A 584 0.62 0.71 10.43
C LEU A 584 1.72 -0.09 11.14
N LEU A 585 1.46 -0.52 12.37
CA LEU A 585 2.40 -1.30 13.19
C LEU A 585 2.65 -2.69 12.59
N VAL A 586 1.60 -3.41 12.18
CA VAL A 586 1.69 -4.71 11.48
C VAL A 586 2.47 -4.54 10.17
N PHE A 587 2.20 -3.46 9.44
CA PHE A 587 2.92 -3.16 8.21
C PHE A 587 4.40 -2.85 8.48
N SER A 588 4.74 -2.09 9.52
CA SER A 588 6.12 -1.85 9.95
C SER A 588 6.82 -3.15 10.37
N MET A 589 6.15 -4.06 11.10
CA MET A 589 6.70 -5.39 11.43
C MET A 589 7.06 -6.17 10.17
N ALA A 590 6.18 -6.17 9.17
CA ALA A 590 6.43 -6.83 7.88
C ALA A 590 7.64 -6.21 7.16
N VAL A 591 7.83 -4.89 7.24
CA VAL A 591 8.95 -4.18 6.61
C VAL A 591 10.27 -4.47 7.34
N ILE A 592 10.30 -4.25 8.65
CA ILE A 592 11.47 -4.47 9.51
C ILE A 592 11.96 -5.90 9.34
N GLY A 593 11.04 -6.87 9.39
CA GLY A 593 11.34 -8.29 9.19
C GLY A 593 11.73 -8.66 7.75
N GLY A 594 11.04 -8.06 6.79
CA GLY A 594 11.26 -8.22 5.35
C GLY A 594 9.99 -8.68 4.60
N MET A 595 9.32 -7.75 3.91
CA MET A 595 8.00 -7.96 3.28
C MET A 595 7.95 -9.07 2.22
N SER A 596 9.09 -9.57 1.74
CA SER A 596 9.14 -10.65 0.74
C SER A 596 9.19 -12.05 1.35
N SER A 597 9.34 -12.18 2.67
CA SER A 597 9.57 -13.44 3.36
C SER A 597 8.66 -13.61 4.57
N ILE A 598 7.95 -14.74 4.65
CA ILE A 598 7.12 -15.10 5.81
C ILE A 598 7.97 -15.16 7.09
N GLY A 599 9.09 -15.89 7.06
CA GLY A 599 9.97 -16.01 8.23
C GLY A 599 10.65 -14.70 8.61
N GLY A 600 10.93 -13.83 7.62
CA GLY A 600 11.39 -12.47 7.88
C GLY A 600 10.33 -11.67 8.62
N ALA A 601 9.10 -11.69 8.12
CA ALA A 601 7.99 -10.95 8.71
C ALA A 601 7.67 -11.41 10.15
N LEU A 602 7.72 -12.72 10.43
CA LEU A 602 7.57 -13.25 11.79
C LEU A 602 8.72 -12.81 12.73
N LEU A 603 9.97 -12.74 12.23
CA LEU A 603 11.09 -12.15 12.99
C LEU A 603 10.80 -10.69 13.33
N GLY A 604 10.21 -9.93 12.41
CA GLY A 604 9.76 -8.56 12.64
C GLY A 604 8.74 -8.45 13.78
N VAL A 605 7.77 -9.37 13.84
CA VAL A 605 6.79 -9.43 14.94
C VAL A 605 7.48 -9.70 16.28
N VAL A 606 8.35 -10.71 16.34
CA VAL A 606 9.10 -11.05 17.57
C VAL A 606 9.94 -9.87 18.05
N LEU A 607 10.64 -9.18 17.15
CA LEU A 607 11.47 -8.04 17.50
C LEU A 607 10.63 -6.88 18.05
N VAL A 608 9.57 -6.48 17.33
CA VAL A 608 8.74 -5.34 17.72
C VAL A 608 8.00 -5.63 19.02
N GLN A 609 7.46 -6.84 19.20
CA GLN A 609 6.82 -7.24 20.45
C GLN A 609 7.82 -7.37 21.60
N GLY A 610 9.05 -7.83 21.32
CA GLY A 610 10.14 -7.81 22.30
C GLY A 610 10.50 -6.40 22.77
N ILE A 611 10.57 -5.44 21.84
CA ILE A 611 10.80 -4.02 22.17
C ILE A 611 9.65 -3.46 22.99
N ALA A 612 8.40 -3.72 22.59
CA ALA A 612 7.21 -3.32 23.33
C ALA A 612 7.20 -3.86 24.77
N TYR A 613 7.73 -5.07 24.97
CA TYR A 613 7.85 -5.69 26.28
C TYR A 613 8.90 -5.02 27.17
N VAL A 614 10.08 -4.73 26.61
CA VAL A 614 11.22 -4.20 27.39
C VAL A 614 11.10 -2.70 27.62
N VAL A 615 10.58 -1.93 26.64
CA VAL A 615 10.59 -0.47 26.65
C VAL A 615 9.27 0.13 26.10
N PRO A 616 8.13 -0.06 26.78
CA PRO A 616 6.81 0.34 26.26
C PRO A 616 6.68 1.85 25.99
N THR A 617 7.21 2.70 26.88
CA THR A 617 7.14 4.17 26.76
C THR A 617 7.80 4.70 25.48
N TYR A 618 8.90 4.09 25.05
CA TYR A 618 9.66 4.51 23.88
C TYR A 618 9.38 3.65 22.65
N GLN A 619 8.40 2.75 22.71
CA GLN A 619 8.14 1.77 21.66
C GLN A 619 7.98 2.43 20.29
N LEU A 620 7.12 3.44 20.16
CA LEU A 620 6.85 4.11 18.88
C LEU A 620 8.11 4.77 18.29
N ILE A 621 8.95 5.38 19.13
CA ILE A 621 10.21 6.00 18.69
C ILE A 621 11.18 4.92 18.22
N ILE A 622 11.35 3.85 19.00
CA ILE A 622 12.29 2.77 18.68
C ILE A 622 11.82 2.01 17.43
N THR A 623 10.53 1.69 17.29
CA THR A 623 10.01 0.98 16.11
C THR A 623 10.02 1.87 14.87
N GLY A 624 9.69 3.16 15.02
CA GLY A 624 9.74 4.13 13.94
C GLY A 624 11.17 4.36 13.44
N ALA A 625 12.11 4.63 14.35
CA ALA A 625 13.52 4.78 14.03
C ALA A 625 14.13 3.48 13.49
N GLY A 626 13.78 2.33 14.08
CA GLY A 626 14.17 1.00 13.61
C GLY A 626 13.70 0.74 12.18
N THR A 627 12.46 1.10 11.85
CA THR A 627 11.94 1.03 10.46
C THR A 627 12.79 1.87 9.52
N LEU A 628 13.08 3.13 9.87
CA LEU A 628 13.90 4.02 9.05
C LEU A 628 15.33 3.48 8.86
N LEU A 629 15.97 3.01 9.93
CA LEU A 629 17.33 2.46 9.90
C LEU A 629 17.40 1.17 9.08
N VAL A 630 16.42 0.27 9.22
CA VAL A 630 16.33 -0.94 8.41
C VAL A 630 16.15 -0.59 6.94
N LEU A 631 15.28 0.37 6.60
CA LEU A 631 15.10 0.78 5.21
C LEU A 631 16.36 1.44 4.60
N LEU A 632 17.16 2.17 5.39
CA LEU A 632 18.42 2.79 4.94
C LEU A 632 19.56 1.78 4.78
N GLY A 633 19.75 0.89 5.76
CA GLY A 633 20.89 -0.02 5.79
C GLY A 633 20.64 -1.39 5.15
N VAL A 634 19.39 -1.88 5.23
CA VAL A 634 19.00 -3.24 4.84
C VAL A 634 17.63 -3.22 4.14
N PRO A 635 17.55 -2.77 2.88
CA PRO A 635 16.27 -2.50 2.18
C PRO A 635 15.33 -3.71 2.04
N GLN A 636 15.83 -4.94 2.22
CA GLN A 636 15.00 -6.16 2.19
C GLN A 636 14.50 -6.59 3.57
N GLY A 637 14.78 -5.81 4.62
CA GLY A 637 14.50 -6.15 6.01
C GLY A 637 15.59 -7.02 6.64
N LEU A 638 15.45 -7.29 7.93
CA LEU A 638 16.39 -8.07 8.75
C LEU A 638 16.65 -9.48 8.21
N ILE A 639 15.72 -10.05 7.44
CA ILE A 639 15.93 -11.32 6.73
C ILE A 639 17.16 -11.30 5.82
N GLN A 640 17.56 -10.15 5.28
CA GLN A 640 18.78 -10.02 4.49
C GLN A 640 20.03 -10.16 5.34
N VAL A 641 20.03 -9.65 6.59
CA VAL A 641 21.14 -9.84 7.52
C VAL A 641 21.28 -11.32 7.86
N VAL A 642 20.16 -11.97 8.22
CA VAL A 642 20.13 -13.41 8.53
C VAL A 642 20.65 -14.24 7.35
N ARG A 643 20.18 -13.96 6.13
CA ARG A 643 20.62 -14.68 4.92
C ARG A 643 22.08 -14.40 4.58
N ASN A 644 22.55 -13.16 4.75
CA ASN A 644 23.96 -12.82 4.50
C ASN A 644 24.88 -13.54 5.50
N LEU A 645 24.46 -13.66 6.76
CA LEU A 645 25.18 -14.41 7.78
C LEU A 645 25.19 -15.92 7.45
N GLU A 646 24.03 -16.48 7.07
CA GLU A 646 23.91 -17.87 6.62
C GLU A 646 24.86 -18.16 5.45
N ILE A 647 24.87 -17.31 4.42
CA ILE A 647 25.76 -17.45 3.26
C ILE A 647 27.23 -17.34 3.67
N ARG A 648 27.60 -16.41 4.57
CA ARG A 648 28.99 -16.27 5.05
C ARG A 648 29.46 -17.50 5.82
N LEU A 649 28.64 -18.01 6.74
CA LEU A 649 28.95 -19.22 7.51
C LEU A 649 29.10 -20.43 6.60
N GLN A 650 28.21 -20.58 5.62
CA GLN A 650 28.26 -21.70 4.67
C GLN A 650 29.43 -21.59 3.69
N ARG A 651 29.80 -20.38 3.25
CA ARG A 651 31.02 -20.17 2.44
C ARG A 651 32.28 -20.56 3.22
N ARG A 652 32.37 -20.19 4.50
CA ARG A 652 33.49 -20.62 5.35
C ARG A 652 33.57 -22.15 5.47
N LEU A 653 32.42 -22.81 5.62
CA LEU A 653 32.35 -24.27 5.68
C LEU A 653 32.67 -24.96 4.34
N ALA A 654 32.30 -24.35 3.20
CA ALA A 654 32.60 -24.85 1.87
C ALA A 654 34.10 -24.70 1.52
N LEU A 655 34.69 -23.54 1.82
CA LEU A 655 36.13 -23.28 1.65
C LEU A 655 36.99 -24.17 2.54
N ALA A 656 36.57 -24.40 3.80
CA ALA A 656 37.23 -25.33 4.71
C ALA A 656 37.24 -26.79 4.20
N ARG A 657 36.54 -27.09 3.11
CA ARG A 657 36.43 -28.43 2.51
C ARG A 657 36.80 -28.49 1.03
N GLY A 658 37.45 -27.45 0.51
CA GLY A 658 37.96 -27.45 -0.86
C GLY A 658 36.89 -27.43 -1.95
N ILE A 659 35.67 -26.95 -1.66
CA ILE A 659 34.65 -26.75 -2.69
C ILE A 659 34.89 -25.38 -3.34
N GLU A 660 35.43 -25.36 -4.57
CA GLU A 660 35.54 -24.14 -5.36
C GLU A 660 34.15 -23.60 -5.70
N LEU A 661 33.92 -22.34 -5.35
CA LEU A 661 32.72 -21.60 -5.72
C LEU A 661 33.12 -20.65 -6.83
N ASP A 662 32.54 -20.81 -8.03
CA ASP A 662 32.67 -19.84 -9.12
C ASP A 662 32.11 -18.48 -8.65
N ASP A 663 32.98 -17.66 -8.07
CA ASP A 663 32.72 -16.29 -7.69
C ASP A 663 32.97 -15.42 -8.92
N GLU A 664 32.02 -15.32 -9.86
CA GLU A 664 31.89 -14.13 -10.73
C GLU A 664 30.64 -14.19 -11.64
N VAL A 665 29.56 -13.56 -11.18
CA VAL A 665 28.52 -13.03 -12.08
C VAL A 665 28.22 -11.62 -11.61
N GLY A 666 29.04 -10.67 -12.06
CA GLY A 666 28.89 -9.26 -11.72
C GLY A 666 29.91 -8.31 -12.36
N GLY A 667 30.95 -8.81 -13.02
CA GLY A 667 31.90 -8.00 -13.78
C GLY A 667 31.33 -7.51 -15.12
N PRO A 668 31.65 -6.28 -15.58
CA PRO A 668 31.21 -5.73 -16.87
C PRO A 668 31.59 -6.56 -18.11
N GLY A 669 32.53 -7.50 -18.02
CA GLY A 669 33.02 -8.31 -19.14
C GLY A 669 32.16 -9.53 -19.54
N GLY A 670 31.09 -9.84 -18.80
CA GLY A 670 30.24 -11.02 -19.07
C GLY A 670 29.23 -10.85 -20.22
N ALA A 671 28.90 -9.61 -20.60
CA ALA A 671 27.88 -9.34 -21.62
C ALA A 671 28.35 -9.68 -23.04
N ASP A 672 29.62 -9.39 -23.36
CA ASP A 672 30.19 -9.61 -24.69
C ASP A 672 30.46 -11.11 -24.97
N SER A 673 30.85 -11.87 -23.95
CA SER A 673 31.04 -13.32 -24.05
C SER A 673 29.72 -14.09 -24.16
N ALA A 674 28.64 -13.59 -23.56
CA ALA A 674 27.30 -14.17 -23.70
C ALA A 674 26.72 -13.98 -25.11
N GLY A 675 26.92 -12.80 -25.72
CA GLY A 675 26.52 -12.51 -27.09
C GLY A 675 27.24 -13.41 -28.11
N ALA A 676 28.54 -13.65 -27.91
CA ALA A 676 29.31 -14.56 -28.76
C ALA A 676 28.87 -16.04 -28.63
N ALA A 677 28.53 -16.49 -27.41
CA ALA A 677 28.06 -17.85 -27.16
C ALA A 677 26.68 -18.15 -27.78
N LEU A 678 25.85 -17.13 -28.01
CA LEU A 678 24.49 -17.25 -28.58
C LEU A 678 24.44 -17.27 -30.12
N ARG A 679 25.51 -16.86 -30.81
CA ARG A 679 25.53 -16.79 -32.29
C ARG A 679 25.35 -18.16 -32.97
N ARG A 680 26.14 -19.17 -32.58
CA ARG A 680 26.08 -20.51 -33.19
C ARG A 680 24.71 -21.21 -32.99
N PRO A 681 24.06 -21.15 -31.81
CA PRO A 681 22.70 -21.66 -31.66
C PRO A 681 21.66 -20.89 -32.50
N LEU A 682 21.79 -19.57 -32.64
CA LEU A 682 20.89 -18.74 -33.47
C LEU A 682 21.00 -19.08 -34.96
N GLU A 683 22.21 -19.30 -35.46
CA GLU A 683 22.45 -19.75 -36.85
C GLU A 683 21.84 -21.13 -37.11
N ARG A 684 22.00 -22.08 -36.17
CA ARG A 684 21.35 -23.40 -36.25
C ARG A 684 19.83 -23.32 -36.22
N LEU A 685 19.27 -22.35 -35.49
CA LEU A 685 17.82 -22.07 -35.47
C LEU A 685 17.32 -21.52 -36.78
N GLN A 686 18.04 -20.57 -37.36
CA GLN A 686 17.71 -20.00 -38.66
C GLN A 686 17.77 -21.08 -39.73
N ALA A 687 18.79 -21.94 -39.72
CA ALA A 687 18.91 -23.08 -40.61
C ALA A 687 17.79 -24.12 -40.39
N ARG A 688 17.47 -24.48 -39.14
CA ARG A 688 16.36 -25.40 -38.82
C ARG A 688 15.00 -24.81 -39.17
N ARG A 689 14.79 -23.50 -39.01
CA ARG A 689 13.55 -22.81 -39.40
C ARG A 689 13.42 -22.72 -40.91
N ALA A 690 14.50 -22.44 -41.64
CA ALA A 690 14.50 -22.52 -43.11
C ALA A 690 14.12 -23.94 -43.55
N ALA A 691 14.78 -24.97 -43.00
CA ALA A 691 14.46 -26.37 -43.30
C ALA A 691 13.03 -26.78 -42.90
N ARG A 692 12.47 -26.22 -41.81
CA ARG A 692 11.10 -26.50 -41.36
C ARG A 692 10.06 -25.68 -42.12
N ALA A 693 10.43 -24.52 -42.68
CA ALA A 693 9.60 -23.73 -43.59
C ALA A 693 9.48 -24.46 -44.94
N ASP A 694 10.58 -25.03 -45.43
CA ASP A 694 10.60 -25.89 -46.61
C ASP A 694 9.78 -27.18 -46.39
N ALA A 695 9.85 -27.78 -45.20
CA ALA A 695 9.06 -28.97 -44.85
C ALA A 695 7.55 -28.69 -44.59
N LYS A 696 7.13 -27.43 -44.41
CA LYS A 696 5.72 -27.06 -44.17
C LYS A 696 4.92 -26.82 -45.46
N ALA A 697 5.54 -27.05 -46.63
CA ALA A 697 4.87 -27.10 -47.93
C ALA A 697 4.06 -28.40 -48.17
N ALA A 698 3.88 -29.25 -47.15
CA ALA A 698 2.96 -30.38 -47.17
C ALA A 698 1.60 -30.01 -46.53
N PRO A 699 0.46 -30.33 -47.16
CA PRO A 699 -0.86 -29.93 -46.69
C PRO A 699 -1.27 -30.78 -45.48
N GLY A 700 -1.46 -30.16 -44.30
CA GLY A 700 -1.98 -30.93 -43.15
C GLY A 700 -1.92 -30.30 -41.75
N LEU A 701 -1.27 -29.16 -41.55
CA LEU A 701 -1.44 -28.39 -40.31
C LEU A 701 -2.33 -27.19 -40.62
N VAL A 702 -3.59 -27.24 -40.19
CA VAL A 702 -4.53 -26.12 -40.16
C VAL A 702 -3.93 -25.00 -39.29
N ALA A 703 -3.01 -24.24 -39.86
CA ALA A 703 -2.59 -22.96 -39.35
C ALA A 703 -3.68 -21.99 -39.77
N GLY A 704 -4.57 -21.64 -38.83
CA GLY A 704 -5.53 -20.57 -39.04
C GLY A 704 -4.82 -19.36 -39.65
N SER A 705 -5.43 -18.78 -40.68
CA SER A 705 -4.96 -17.62 -41.44
C SER A 705 -4.91 -16.39 -40.53
N ARG A 706 -3.89 -16.31 -39.66
CA ARG A 706 -3.67 -15.24 -38.67
C ARG A 706 -3.19 -13.93 -39.31
N THR A 707 -4.08 -13.17 -39.96
CA THR A 707 -3.76 -11.84 -40.53
C THR A 707 -4.10 -10.74 -39.53
N LEU A 708 -3.11 -9.96 -39.14
CA LEU A 708 -3.27 -8.77 -38.30
C LEU A 708 -3.47 -7.54 -39.19
N VAL A 709 -4.54 -6.78 -38.97
CA VAL A 709 -4.84 -5.56 -39.71
C VAL A 709 -5.10 -4.41 -38.74
N CYS A 710 -4.39 -3.30 -38.92
CA CYS A 710 -4.62 -2.01 -38.27
C CYS A 710 -5.11 -1.03 -39.33
N ARG A 711 -6.20 -0.32 -39.06
CA ARG A 711 -6.76 0.70 -39.96
C ARG A 711 -6.98 2.01 -39.21
N ASP A 712 -6.41 3.08 -39.73
CA ASP A 712 -6.57 4.46 -39.23
C ASP A 712 -6.41 4.58 -37.70
N VAL A 713 -5.41 3.87 -37.14
CA VAL A 713 -5.26 3.78 -35.69
C VAL A 713 -4.73 5.08 -35.11
N GLU A 714 -5.53 5.71 -34.26
CA GLU A 714 -5.16 6.88 -33.47
C GLU A 714 -5.07 6.53 -31.98
N ALA A 715 -4.09 7.12 -31.29
CA ALA A 715 -3.92 6.88 -29.86
C ALA A 715 -3.17 8.02 -29.16
N SER A 716 -3.67 8.36 -27.98
CA SER A 716 -3.18 9.45 -27.14
C SER A 716 -2.88 8.98 -25.72
N TYR A 717 -2.01 9.70 -25.03
CA TYR A 717 -1.80 9.55 -23.59
C TYR A 717 -2.23 10.83 -22.88
N GLY A 718 -3.40 10.79 -22.23
CA GLY A 718 -4.00 11.99 -21.66
C GLY A 718 -4.25 13.04 -22.76
N PRO A 719 -3.75 14.28 -22.62
CA PRO A 719 -3.96 15.33 -23.62
C PRO A 719 -3.01 15.25 -24.83
N MET A 720 -2.06 14.31 -24.87
CA MET A 720 -1.02 14.24 -25.91
C MET A 720 -1.29 13.09 -26.88
N GLN A 721 -1.68 13.41 -28.12
CA GLN A 721 -1.82 12.44 -29.21
C GLN A 721 -0.44 11.96 -29.70
N VAL A 722 -0.34 10.66 -30.02
CA VAL A 722 0.91 10.01 -30.42
C VAL A 722 0.78 9.27 -31.75
N LEU A 723 -0.35 8.61 -32.01
CA LEU A 723 -0.65 8.00 -33.31
C LEU A 723 -1.67 8.86 -34.06
N PHE A 724 -1.43 9.04 -35.36
CA PHE A 724 -2.19 9.90 -36.27
C PHE A 724 -2.60 9.08 -37.50
N GLY A 725 -3.60 8.20 -37.36
CA GLY A 725 -4.15 7.40 -38.45
C GLY A 725 -3.15 6.37 -39.03
N VAL A 726 -2.74 5.38 -38.23
CA VAL A 726 -1.76 4.37 -38.67
C VAL A 726 -2.43 3.14 -39.29
N ASP A 727 -2.04 2.80 -40.52
CA ASP A 727 -2.41 1.56 -41.22
C ASP A 727 -1.25 0.55 -41.21
N LEU A 728 -1.55 -0.73 -40.97
CA LEU A 728 -0.58 -1.83 -40.98
C LEU A 728 -1.27 -3.17 -41.27
N GLU A 729 -0.72 -3.97 -42.19
CA GLU A 729 -1.13 -5.35 -42.42
C GLU A 729 0.06 -6.29 -42.18
N VAL A 730 -0.16 -7.39 -41.46
CA VAL A 730 0.84 -8.45 -41.24
C VAL A 730 0.20 -9.80 -41.53
N ARG A 731 0.75 -10.51 -42.53
CA ARG A 731 0.22 -11.80 -43.00
C ARG A 731 0.82 -12.99 -42.24
N PRO A 732 0.16 -14.16 -42.28
CA PRO A 732 0.67 -15.37 -41.64
C PRO A 732 2.06 -15.75 -42.17
N GLY A 733 3.02 -15.94 -41.26
CA GLY A 733 4.40 -16.30 -41.62
C GLY A 733 5.28 -15.14 -42.07
N GLU A 734 4.72 -13.94 -42.20
CA GLU A 734 5.45 -12.73 -42.55
C GLU A 734 6.25 -12.19 -41.35
N LEU A 735 7.44 -11.65 -41.62
CA LEU A 735 8.25 -10.92 -40.64
C LEU A 735 8.31 -9.46 -41.05
N VAL A 736 7.68 -8.59 -40.25
CA VAL A 736 7.60 -7.15 -40.52
C VAL A 736 8.46 -6.39 -39.50
N ALA A 737 9.30 -5.48 -39.99
CA ALA A 737 10.14 -4.61 -39.16
C ALA A 737 9.57 -3.18 -39.12
N LEU A 738 9.13 -2.74 -37.94
CA LEU A 738 8.66 -1.36 -37.71
C LEU A 738 9.81 -0.46 -37.22
N LEU A 739 10.25 0.46 -38.08
CA LEU A 739 11.38 1.35 -37.82
C LEU A 739 10.94 2.79 -37.52
N GLY A 740 11.84 3.59 -36.93
CA GLY A 740 11.59 5.00 -36.60
C GLY A 740 12.39 5.50 -35.39
N THR A 741 12.44 6.81 -35.16
CA THR A 741 13.16 7.42 -34.02
C THR A 741 12.46 7.15 -32.68
N ASN A 742 13.16 7.37 -31.56
CA ASN A 742 12.55 7.31 -30.25
C ASN A 742 11.46 8.38 -30.12
N GLY A 743 10.26 7.97 -29.73
CA GLY A 743 9.09 8.87 -29.67
C GLY A 743 8.18 8.81 -30.89
N ALA A 744 8.59 8.21 -32.02
CA ALA A 744 7.79 8.10 -33.25
C ALA A 744 6.53 7.19 -33.16
N GLY A 745 6.14 6.74 -31.97
CA GLY A 745 4.89 5.96 -31.80
C GLY A 745 5.00 4.44 -31.95
N LYS A 746 6.15 3.86 -32.32
CA LYS A 746 6.33 2.40 -32.48
C LYS A 746 5.78 1.56 -31.32
N SER A 747 6.24 1.85 -30.10
CA SER A 747 5.80 1.14 -28.90
C SER A 747 4.33 1.42 -28.57
N THR A 748 3.79 2.57 -28.98
CA THR A 748 2.38 2.92 -28.83
C THR A 748 1.51 2.07 -29.75
N LEU A 749 1.93 1.87 -31.00
CA LEU A 749 1.24 1.00 -31.95
C LEU A 749 1.21 -0.45 -31.45
N LEU A 750 2.35 -0.99 -31.02
CA LEU A 750 2.41 -2.35 -30.44
C LEU A 750 1.53 -2.51 -29.20
N ARG A 751 1.38 -1.46 -28.38
CA ARG A 751 0.44 -1.45 -27.24
C ARG A 751 -1.01 -1.43 -27.69
N CYS A 752 -1.35 -0.74 -28.78
CA CYS A 752 -2.68 -0.79 -29.36
C CYS A 752 -3.02 -2.19 -29.87
N VAL A 753 -2.10 -2.81 -30.61
CA VAL A 753 -2.26 -4.17 -31.15
C VAL A 753 -2.50 -5.20 -30.04
N THR A 754 -1.84 -5.03 -28.90
CA THR A 754 -1.94 -5.96 -27.75
C THR A 754 -3.00 -5.57 -26.74
N GLY A 755 -3.77 -4.51 -27.00
CA GLY A 755 -4.82 -4.00 -26.10
C GLY A 755 -4.31 -3.37 -24.80
N LEU A 756 -3.00 -3.16 -24.66
CA LEU A 756 -2.39 -2.45 -23.52
C LEU A 756 -2.68 -0.95 -23.54
N LEU A 757 -2.95 -0.39 -24.72
CA LEU A 757 -3.45 0.96 -24.92
C LEU A 757 -4.69 0.88 -25.82
N PRO A 758 -5.91 1.23 -25.35
CA PRO A 758 -7.06 1.27 -26.23
C PRO A 758 -6.90 2.41 -27.25
N PRO A 759 -7.15 2.19 -28.55
CA PRO A 759 -7.10 3.24 -29.55
C PRO A 759 -8.26 4.22 -29.36
N ASP A 760 -7.99 5.51 -29.61
CA ASP A 760 -8.97 6.59 -29.59
C ASP A 760 -9.92 6.44 -30.81
N ALA A 761 -9.34 6.28 -31.99
CA ALA A 761 -10.02 6.03 -33.26
C ALA A 761 -9.34 4.88 -34.04
N GLY A 762 -9.99 4.42 -35.12
CA GLY A 762 -9.52 3.28 -35.92
C GLY A 762 -9.88 1.90 -35.38
N THR A 763 -9.44 0.85 -36.09
CA THR A 763 -9.65 -0.56 -35.75
C THR A 763 -8.36 -1.37 -35.77
N VAL A 764 -8.33 -2.40 -34.93
CA VAL A 764 -7.28 -3.44 -34.93
C VAL A 764 -8.01 -4.77 -34.94
N ASP A 765 -7.79 -5.55 -36.00
CA ASP A 765 -8.49 -6.79 -36.27
C ASP A 765 -7.48 -7.93 -36.41
N LEU A 766 -7.83 -9.11 -35.89
CA LEU A 766 -7.14 -10.36 -36.14
C LEU A 766 -8.14 -11.30 -36.79
N ASP A 767 -7.85 -11.73 -38.02
CA ASP A 767 -8.68 -12.68 -38.79
C ASP A 767 -10.07 -12.14 -39.06
N GLY A 768 -10.15 -10.83 -39.33
CA GLY A 768 -11.41 -10.10 -39.49
C GLY A 768 -12.20 -9.92 -38.19
N ALA A 769 -11.75 -10.46 -37.06
CA ALA A 769 -12.39 -10.27 -35.77
C ALA A 769 -11.78 -9.05 -35.05
N PRO A 770 -12.59 -8.05 -34.67
CA PRO A 770 -12.08 -6.87 -33.98
C PRO A 770 -11.53 -7.22 -32.61
N LEU A 771 -10.38 -6.64 -32.28
CA LEU A 771 -9.72 -6.77 -30.97
C LEU A 771 -10.14 -5.65 -30.01
N ARG A 772 -10.77 -4.59 -30.51
CA ARG A 772 -11.18 -3.43 -29.72
C ARG A 772 -12.13 -3.87 -28.59
N GLY A 773 -11.80 -3.49 -27.36
CA GLY A 773 -12.61 -3.77 -26.18
C GLY A 773 -12.32 -5.11 -25.50
N LEU A 774 -11.53 -5.99 -26.12
CA LEU A 774 -11.01 -7.18 -25.46
C LEU A 774 -9.91 -6.81 -24.45
N HIS A 775 -9.79 -7.61 -23.41
CA HIS A 775 -8.67 -7.47 -22.48
C HIS A 775 -7.37 -8.03 -23.09
N PRO A 776 -6.18 -7.50 -22.73
CA PRO A 776 -4.89 -8.02 -23.21
C PRO A 776 -4.74 -9.55 -23.07
N GLU A 777 -5.28 -10.12 -21.99
CA GLU A 777 -5.25 -11.57 -21.77
C GLU A 777 -6.08 -12.38 -22.79
N GLU A 778 -7.15 -11.80 -23.32
CA GLU A 778 -7.99 -12.40 -24.35
C GLU A 778 -7.32 -12.30 -25.72
N ILE A 779 -6.69 -11.16 -26.01
CA ILE A 779 -5.88 -10.94 -27.22
C ILE A 779 -4.69 -11.91 -27.25
N ALA A 780 -4.01 -12.10 -26.11
CA ALA A 780 -2.94 -13.08 -25.97
C ALA A 780 -3.41 -14.53 -26.19
N ARG A 781 -4.60 -14.89 -25.71
CA ARG A 781 -5.21 -16.21 -25.99
C ARG A 781 -5.53 -16.43 -27.47
N ARG A 782 -5.82 -15.36 -28.21
CA ARG A 782 -6.02 -15.42 -29.67
C ARG A 782 -4.71 -15.57 -30.46
N GLY A 783 -3.56 -15.39 -29.80
CA GLY A 783 -2.24 -15.68 -30.35
C GLY A 783 -1.35 -14.46 -30.59
N ILE A 784 -1.76 -13.26 -30.18
CA ILE A 784 -0.94 -12.05 -30.25
C ILE A 784 -0.21 -11.88 -28.91
N SER A 785 1.12 -12.04 -28.91
CA SER A 785 1.95 -11.84 -27.72
C SER A 785 2.95 -10.71 -27.94
N LEU A 786 3.17 -9.90 -26.91
CA LEU A 786 4.17 -8.84 -26.91
C LEU A 786 5.35 -9.23 -26.02
N MET A 787 6.56 -9.18 -26.58
CA MET A 787 7.78 -9.18 -25.79
C MET A 787 8.22 -7.73 -25.57
N PRO A 788 7.92 -7.11 -24.41
CA PRO A 788 8.26 -5.72 -24.17
C PRO A 788 9.78 -5.52 -24.13
N GLY A 789 10.26 -4.42 -24.71
CA GLY A 789 11.67 -4.02 -24.61
C GLY A 789 12.10 -3.70 -23.17
N GLY A 790 13.40 -3.87 -22.88
CA GLY A 790 13.96 -3.66 -21.54
C GLY A 790 14.02 -4.94 -20.69
N ARG A 791 14.05 -4.82 -19.35
CA ARG A 791 14.07 -5.96 -18.41
C ARG A 791 12.66 -6.59 -18.33
N GLY A 792 12.31 -7.41 -19.32
CA GLY A 792 11.03 -8.15 -19.38
C GLY A 792 10.96 -9.40 -18.48
N LEU A 793 11.99 -9.66 -17.68
CA LEU A 793 12.06 -10.80 -16.76
C LEU A 793 11.49 -10.44 -15.39
N PHE A 794 10.87 -11.43 -14.73
CA PHE A 794 10.36 -11.29 -13.37
C PHE A 794 11.47 -11.64 -12.37
N GLY A 795 12.16 -10.63 -11.84
CA GLY A 795 13.35 -10.79 -10.99
C GLY A 795 13.10 -11.56 -9.68
N SER A 796 11.86 -11.59 -9.21
CA SER A 796 11.44 -12.31 -8.01
C SER A 796 11.08 -13.76 -8.27
N LEU A 797 11.19 -14.22 -9.50
CA LEU A 797 10.97 -15.61 -9.90
C LEU A 797 12.31 -16.25 -10.31
N THR A 798 12.45 -17.56 -10.07
CA THR A 798 13.60 -18.31 -10.62
C THR A 798 13.52 -18.33 -12.14
N VAL A 799 14.63 -18.71 -12.79
CA VAL A 799 14.65 -18.95 -14.23
C VAL A 799 13.59 -20.01 -14.61
N VAL A 800 13.51 -21.11 -13.86
CA VAL A 800 12.49 -22.15 -14.08
C VAL A 800 11.07 -21.60 -13.96
N GLU A 801 10.82 -20.73 -12.98
CA GLU A 801 9.51 -20.11 -12.79
C GLU A 801 9.17 -19.12 -13.90
N ASN A 802 10.14 -18.34 -14.39
CA ASN A 802 9.98 -17.47 -15.55
C ASN A 802 9.61 -18.29 -16.80
N LEU A 803 10.32 -19.40 -17.07
CA LEU A 803 10.01 -20.29 -18.18
C LEU A 803 8.62 -20.94 -18.05
N ARG A 804 8.22 -21.33 -16.84
CA ARG A 804 6.87 -21.84 -16.58
C ARG A 804 5.78 -20.78 -16.81
N LEU A 805 6.05 -19.52 -16.48
CA LEU A 805 5.13 -18.42 -16.75
C LEU A 805 5.06 -18.06 -18.24
N ALA A 806 6.13 -18.22 -19.01
CA ALA A 806 6.07 -18.05 -20.46
C ALA A 806 5.06 -19.00 -21.13
N ALA A 807 4.81 -20.16 -20.51
CA ALA A 807 3.80 -21.13 -20.94
C ALA A 807 2.42 -20.92 -20.28
N TRP A 808 2.14 -19.74 -19.72
CA TRP A 808 0.93 -19.49 -18.92
C TRP A 808 -0.37 -19.90 -19.61
N LEU A 809 -0.54 -19.55 -20.88
CA LEU A 809 -1.78 -19.82 -21.62
C LEU A 809 -1.94 -21.31 -21.95
N ARG A 810 -0.84 -22.06 -22.08
CA ARG A 810 -0.80 -23.48 -22.50
C ARG A 810 -0.77 -24.48 -21.34
N HIS A 811 -1.33 -24.10 -20.20
CA HIS A 811 -1.28 -24.89 -18.96
C HIS A 811 -1.88 -26.30 -19.03
N GLY A 812 -2.81 -26.56 -19.96
CA GLY A 812 -3.38 -27.89 -20.21
C GLY A 812 -2.49 -28.80 -21.07
N GLU A 813 -1.51 -28.24 -21.78
CA GLU A 813 -0.70 -28.94 -22.78
C GLU A 813 0.69 -29.28 -22.22
N ARG A 814 0.72 -30.05 -21.12
CA ARG A 814 1.97 -30.32 -20.37
C ARG A 814 3.09 -30.86 -21.25
N ASP A 815 2.78 -31.80 -22.13
CA ASP A 815 3.76 -32.45 -22.99
C ASP A 815 4.28 -31.50 -24.08
N ALA A 816 3.39 -30.72 -24.69
CA ALA A 816 3.79 -29.72 -25.69
C ALA A 816 4.66 -28.62 -25.07
N VAL A 817 4.33 -28.17 -23.86
CA VAL A 817 5.16 -27.21 -23.11
C VAL A 817 6.51 -27.80 -22.73
N ALA A 818 6.55 -29.07 -22.31
CA ALA A 818 7.80 -29.76 -21.99
C ALA A 818 8.71 -29.90 -23.22
N THR A 819 8.14 -30.23 -24.38
CA THR A 819 8.85 -30.32 -25.66
C THR A 819 9.41 -28.97 -26.07
N VAL A 820 8.58 -27.92 -26.10
CA VAL A 820 9.04 -26.55 -26.45
C VAL A 820 10.10 -26.05 -25.48
N ARG A 821 9.98 -26.36 -24.18
CA ARG A 821 11.01 -26.02 -23.19
C ARG A 821 12.32 -26.75 -23.47
N ARG A 822 12.26 -28.03 -23.81
CA ARG A 822 13.44 -28.83 -24.15
C ARG A 822 14.14 -28.26 -25.38
N GLU A 823 13.38 -27.99 -26.44
CA GLU A 823 13.88 -27.31 -27.64
C GLU A 823 14.55 -25.97 -27.28
N ALA A 824 13.91 -25.13 -26.45
CA ALA A 824 14.50 -23.86 -26.01
C ALA A 824 15.80 -24.03 -25.21
N LEU A 825 15.93 -25.08 -24.39
CA LEU A 825 17.14 -25.36 -23.62
C LEU A 825 18.27 -25.96 -24.47
N GLU A 826 17.95 -26.74 -25.50
CA GLU A 826 18.94 -27.18 -26.51
C GLU A 826 19.55 -25.99 -27.26
N LEU A 827 18.77 -24.92 -27.44
CA LEU A 827 19.21 -23.67 -28.08
C LEU A 827 20.01 -22.77 -27.14
N MET A 828 19.93 -23.02 -25.83
CA MET A 828 20.65 -22.29 -24.80
C MET A 828 21.35 -23.29 -23.87
N PRO A 829 22.36 -24.05 -24.36
CA PRO A 829 22.93 -25.19 -23.64
C PRO A 829 23.48 -24.84 -22.25
N ARG A 830 24.16 -23.67 -22.14
CA ARG A 830 24.62 -23.14 -20.84
C ARG A 830 23.49 -22.87 -19.83
N LEU A 831 22.29 -22.55 -20.32
CA LEU A 831 21.11 -22.39 -19.47
C LEU A 831 20.59 -23.75 -19.02
N GLY A 832 20.59 -24.74 -19.92
CA GLY A 832 20.23 -26.13 -19.62
C GLY A 832 21.13 -26.76 -18.57
N GLU A 833 22.44 -26.54 -18.64
CA GLU A 833 23.43 -27.05 -17.65
C GLU A 833 23.24 -26.44 -16.25
N ARG A 834 22.69 -25.22 -16.17
CA ARG A 834 22.53 -24.47 -14.92
C ARG A 834 21.18 -24.67 -14.23
N LEU A 835 20.23 -25.34 -14.88
CA LEU A 835 18.87 -25.61 -14.39
C LEU A 835 18.73 -27.07 -13.95
#